data_AF-S9TWV9-F1
#
_entry.id   AF-S9TWV9-F1
#
_cell.length_a   1.000
_cell.length_b   1.000
_cell.length_c   1.000
_cell.angle_alpha   90.00
_cell.angle_beta   90.00
_cell.angle_gamma   90.00
#
_symmetry.space_group_name_H-M   'P 1'
#
loop_
_entity.id
_entity.type
_entity.pdbx_description
1 polymer ?
#
loop_
_entity_poly.entity_id
_entity_poly.type
_entity_poly.pdbx_seq_one_letter_code
_entity_poly.pdbx_strand_id
1 'polypeptide(L)'
;MSNDDYLTETTLRLKERQCDSWEIRDTSLPTKSNQVCESLFTIGNGIIGIRGYPEESPTSINLYQSPQLETGTASSSLSGTTPSTFRTNRHSGSGNKLDKMDTWVGTDRMFSGRDAFVAGFYEQRLINRPRPFSVGLCSKETFLVPVPDAFSINVLIAGEHVSGHSGRIVSLTRKLDLKTGEFRRRMVWESHNNREVVIESRRLASVVRKNIAAVHYTVMAKNVSNTDIRIVSRLDILRDSKRRRQYDVESVLTEGSLQDATSVVFVRTRNSCRNLAVACVESCGSCTVSDNNFRTFEPPAASVENSSVDFTDGSQNQCGSSLPPCSPTTSSPVSIAKTTLTPRCSESEKGTEVAFISCISEHVKIELVKFIGYFGNEDGEQEELNEIAVQATRKAAQKGWDAFAEENRRAMQKYWERVDVRLRGAHTLQGAMRYNLLQINNAYSQTGLFAFPTRGLTSGVDGGLQRWDVDAFIVPFLSHLNPAKARSILEFRIRGLTQARNIAADLDLPRGALYPRLTIDGSDNPSSICAAFLFMNAVIAFALHQYVIITNDWGILDDGGAELLFSTALVWMEWGRWDKGVFHLRSVSGPDTYNGIVDNNFFTNTLARYHLEWAVQLGAHYSEANVQRWAQIKAYCAMDDLDLEHMERAATHMAQFFDSTHRVYPVDQAFMRKKKWVVDDLKQSNKSSLISCYHPNVIYRHQVCRIPDVLLAMAMLPTQFTADEVKANLSFYEPITSTESALNNTIFGMLHAGVHNYEAASKHFQKALCVNVNGTTDSCMHLTTAAGAWLLLTVGFAGMRVIKGMLHFNPRTPELCDEYQFDCRHNGCVVRVCVKPRLAVYTLVEAPAKVKDLLISHSTGSRVHLHLSVPQTVRIFYESRVLDFDGIIFELDSIVKDIEPIHFEAWRETLEDFFQKSGGQPDFRLTKESYLAYLRHGKPFYGLNEIFKKNNHPVLPTGKVTDTMQALTLHGLARKKLEVFRALVKRDGLKFKEGVFEFLAHLRECEISIGCVAGSKNGRWLLQETPRLRVLLDSYLDANDGEDRGLRWRPETDYFDECSNSIDSAKKRTIIVLDGIDGFSKHALGQFCMVIDVSDDPDETPMDVPRMNRNNFNELTVQGLDEFLCGEISKQRSGDAARRKRIIHDSFTSLVSAEVENTSFAS
;
A
#
# COMPACT_ATOMS: atom_id res chain seq x y z
N MET A 1 7.48 23.73 -12.25
CA MET A 1 7.28 22.68 -13.28
C MET A 1 5.80 22.34 -13.30
N SER A 2 5.21 22.19 -14.48
CA SER A 2 3.83 21.70 -14.59
C SER A 2 3.77 20.23 -14.16
N ASN A 3 2.60 19.74 -13.75
CA ASN A 3 2.45 18.36 -13.25
C ASN A 3 2.69 17.30 -14.35
N ASP A 4 2.51 17.65 -15.63
CA ASP A 4 2.69 16.74 -16.76
C ASP A 4 4.18 16.56 -17.14
N ASP A 5 5.00 17.59 -16.94
CA ASP A 5 6.45 17.51 -17.20
C ASP A 5 7.13 16.47 -16.29
N TYR A 6 6.67 16.34 -15.04
CA TYR A 6 7.28 15.47 -14.03
C TYR A 6 6.94 13.98 -14.23
N LEU A 7 5.72 13.66 -14.68
CA LEU A 7 5.31 12.28 -15.02
C LEU A 7 6.14 11.75 -16.19
N THR A 8 6.37 12.62 -17.18
CA THR A 8 7.20 12.34 -18.35
C THR A 8 8.65 12.11 -17.93
N GLU A 9 9.21 12.97 -17.08
CA GLU A 9 10.59 12.85 -16.57
C GLU A 9 10.80 11.58 -15.72
N THR A 10 9.84 11.22 -14.86
CA THR A 10 9.92 10.00 -14.03
C THR A 10 9.94 8.74 -14.90
N THR A 11 9.08 8.71 -15.93
CA THR A 11 9.01 7.60 -16.88
C THR A 11 10.26 7.53 -17.75
N LEU A 12 10.84 8.68 -18.13
CA LEU A 12 12.10 8.76 -18.85
C LEU A 12 13.28 8.23 -18.02
N ARG A 13 13.41 8.61 -16.74
CA ARG A 13 14.48 8.10 -15.86
C ARG A 13 14.39 6.58 -15.61
N LEU A 14 13.18 6.03 -15.53
CA LEU A 14 12.96 4.58 -15.47
C LEU A 14 13.26 3.87 -16.80
N LYS A 15 13.17 4.58 -17.94
CA LYS A 15 13.60 4.04 -19.24
C LYS A 15 15.12 4.09 -19.41
N GLU A 16 15.77 5.13 -18.86
CA GLU A 16 17.24 5.25 -18.81
C GLU A 16 17.86 4.15 -17.95
N ARG A 17 17.21 3.77 -16.84
CA ARG A 17 17.57 2.61 -15.99
C ARG A 17 16.64 1.45 -16.30
N GLN A 18 17.02 0.57 -17.23
CA GLN A 18 16.21 -0.58 -17.67
C GLN A 18 15.64 -1.37 -16.48
N CYS A 19 14.41 -1.06 -16.11
CA CYS A 19 13.66 -1.67 -15.02
C CYS A 19 12.62 -2.61 -15.63
N ASP A 20 13.02 -3.87 -15.74
CA ASP A 20 12.16 -4.95 -16.20
C ASP A 20 11.37 -5.52 -15.02
N SER A 21 10.37 -6.36 -15.33
CA SER A 21 9.47 -6.91 -14.30
C SER A 21 10.17 -7.67 -13.16
N TRP A 22 11.40 -8.14 -13.35
CA TRP A 22 12.18 -8.91 -12.37
C TRP A 22 13.67 -8.57 -12.34
N GLU A 23 14.08 -7.47 -12.99
CA GLU A 23 15.49 -7.09 -13.12
C GLU A 23 15.63 -5.57 -13.10
N ILE A 24 16.58 -5.06 -12.33
CA ILE A 24 17.09 -3.69 -12.49
C ILE A 24 18.45 -3.76 -13.14
N ARG A 25 18.63 -3.06 -14.25
CA ARG A 25 19.89 -3.02 -15.00
C ARG A 25 20.41 -1.59 -15.17
N ASP A 26 21.72 -1.44 -14.99
CA ASP A 26 22.46 -0.21 -15.25
C ASP A 26 23.71 -0.51 -16.09
N THR A 27 23.89 0.20 -17.19
CA THR A 27 25.02 0.08 -18.11
C THR A 27 25.94 1.30 -18.12
N SER A 28 25.69 2.27 -17.24
CA SER A 28 26.50 3.49 -17.15
C SER A 28 27.94 3.16 -16.75
N LEU A 29 28.90 3.79 -17.42
CA LEU A 29 30.32 3.72 -17.06
C LEU A 29 30.59 4.60 -15.82
N PRO A 30 31.54 4.24 -14.96
CA PRO A 30 31.87 5.03 -13.77
C PRO A 30 32.50 6.37 -14.18
N THR A 31 31.82 7.49 -13.94
CA THR A 31 32.35 8.84 -14.23
C THR A 31 32.92 9.53 -12.98
N LYS A 32 32.38 9.25 -11.77
CA LYS A 32 32.85 9.57 -10.39
C LYS A 32 32.16 8.63 -9.37
N SER A 33 32.37 8.79 -8.04
CA SER A 33 31.67 7.96 -7.02
C SER A 33 30.15 8.09 -7.18
N ASN A 34 29.50 7.02 -7.62
CA ASN A 34 28.07 7.00 -7.90
C ASN A 34 27.33 6.35 -6.73
N GLN A 35 27.32 7.04 -5.58
CA GLN A 35 26.73 6.56 -4.32
C GLN A 35 25.24 6.21 -4.46
N VAL A 36 24.54 6.88 -5.39
CA VAL A 36 23.16 6.58 -5.75
C VAL A 36 23.04 5.17 -6.34
N CYS A 37 23.96 4.79 -7.23
CA CYS A 37 23.98 3.45 -7.80
C CYS A 37 24.38 2.39 -6.78
N GLU A 38 25.34 2.68 -5.89
CA GLU A 38 25.70 1.75 -4.81
C GLU A 38 24.51 1.44 -3.92
N SER A 39 23.71 2.45 -3.58
CA SER A 39 22.48 2.24 -2.83
C SER A 39 21.50 1.38 -3.62
N LEU A 40 21.22 1.73 -4.89
CA LEU A 40 20.29 0.98 -5.77
C LEU A 40 20.58 -0.53 -5.84
N PHE A 41 21.85 -0.92 -5.83
CA PHE A 41 22.29 -2.31 -5.91
C PHE A 41 22.62 -2.94 -4.55
N THR A 42 22.13 -2.35 -3.45
CA THR A 42 22.28 -2.91 -2.10
C THR A 42 21.56 -4.25 -2.01
N ILE A 43 22.25 -5.24 -1.45
CA ILE A 43 21.71 -6.55 -1.10
C ILE A 43 21.76 -6.74 0.41
N GLY A 44 20.89 -7.59 0.93
CA GLY A 44 20.88 -7.88 2.36
C GLY A 44 19.91 -8.99 2.72
N ASN A 45 19.89 -9.33 3.99
CA ASN A 45 19.07 -10.41 4.53
C ASN A 45 18.53 -10.08 5.93
N GLY A 46 18.37 -8.80 6.28
CA GLY A 46 17.89 -8.36 7.60
C GLY A 46 18.93 -8.37 8.72
N ILE A 47 20.04 -9.11 8.57
CA ILE A 47 21.19 -9.07 9.49
C ILE A 47 22.39 -8.41 8.83
N ILE A 48 22.63 -8.69 7.56
CA ILE A 48 23.74 -8.14 6.77
C ILE A 48 23.16 -7.20 5.72
N GLY A 49 23.75 -6.01 5.59
CA GLY A 49 23.51 -5.09 4.47
C GLY A 49 24.81 -4.77 3.76
N ILE A 50 24.87 -5.00 2.45
CA ILE A 50 26.05 -4.79 1.61
C ILE A 50 25.66 -3.86 0.48
N ARG A 51 26.30 -2.68 0.42
CA ARG A 51 26.11 -1.73 -0.67
C ARG A 51 26.67 -2.27 -2.00
N GLY A 52 26.10 -1.82 -3.11
CA GLY A 52 26.45 -2.25 -4.47
C GLY A 52 27.74 -1.63 -5.04
N TYR A 53 28.77 -1.42 -4.22
CA TYR A 53 30.10 -0.94 -4.67
C TYR A 53 30.87 -2.03 -5.45
N PRO A 54 31.85 -1.72 -6.31
CA PRO A 54 32.65 -2.72 -7.03
C PRO A 54 33.62 -3.49 -6.12
N GLU A 55 33.91 -4.76 -6.43
CA GLU A 55 34.84 -5.58 -5.64
C GLU A 55 36.26 -5.01 -5.66
N GLU A 56 36.67 -4.39 -6.78
CA GLU A 56 38.01 -3.81 -6.96
C GLU A 56 38.15 -2.49 -6.18
N SER A 57 39.28 -2.32 -5.50
CA SER A 57 39.57 -1.15 -4.67
C SER A 57 40.44 -0.12 -5.42
N PRO A 58 40.07 1.18 -5.43
CA PRO A 58 40.88 2.22 -6.07
C PRO A 58 42.09 2.68 -5.24
N THR A 59 42.14 2.39 -3.93
CA THR A 59 43.15 2.91 -2.99
C THR A 59 44.47 2.12 -2.97
N SER A 60 44.60 1.05 -3.75
CA SER A 60 45.73 0.10 -3.65
C SER A 60 46.95 0.40 -4.51
N ILE A 61 47.02 1.54 -5.21
CA ILE A 61 48.08 1.79 -6.22
C ILE A 61 49.46 2.09 -5.59
N ASN A 62 49.57 2.50 -4.32
CA ASN A 62 50.82 3.10 -3.80
C ASN A 62 51.53 2.41 -2.63
N LEU A 63 51.32 1.12 -2.35
CA LEU A 63 51.91 0.53 -1.13
C LEU A 63 53.08 -0.44 -1.30
N TYR A 64 53.32 -1.09 -2.45
CA TYR A 64 54.42 -2.08 -2.55
C TYR A 64 55.03 -2.21 -3.95
N GLN A 65 55.48 -1.12 -4.56
CA GLN A 65 56.51 -1.17 -5.61
C GLN A 65 57.81 -0.58 -5.08
N SER A 66 58.69 -1.43 -4.54
CA SER A 66 60.15 -1.29 -4.56
C SER A 66 60.80 -2.55 -3.95
N PRO A 67 61.65 -3.29 -4.68
CA PRO A 67 62.61 -4.21 -4.09
C PRO A 67 63.97 -3.51 -3.99
N GLN A 68 64.41 -3.09 -2.80
CA GLN A 68 65.81 -2.71 -2.60
C GLN A 68 66.37 -3.20 -1.26
N LEU A 69 67.36 -4.08 -1.45
CA LEU A 69 68.46 -4.55 -0.62
C LEU A 69 68.65 -3.97 0.79
N GLU A 70 68.89 -4.92 1.70
CA GLU A 70 69.69 -4.76 2.91
C GLU A 70 71.02 -4.02 2.65
N THR A 71 71.35 -3.04 3.48
CA THR A 71 72.66 -2.86 4.15
C THR A 71 72.63 -1.61 5.03
N GLY A 72 73.22 -1.70 6.24
CA GLY A 72 73.83 -0.53 6.89
C GLY A 72 73.15 0.07 8.12
N THR A 73 73.44 -0.52 9.28
CA THR A 73 73.89 0.13 10.54
C THR A 73 73.08 1.25 11.23
N ALA A 74 72.80 0.99 12.51
CA ALA A 74 72.22 1.87 13.51
C ALA A 74 73.14 3.02 13.98
N SER A 75 72.53 4.13 14.44
CA SER A 75 72.97 4.88 15.65
C SER A 75 72.00 6.04 16.02
N SER A 76 71.56 6.06 17.29
CA SER A 76 71.41 7.18 18.26
C SER A 76 71.08 8.61 17.78
N SER A 77 70.33 9.50 18.44
CA SER A 77 69.96 9.69 19.86
C SER A 77 68.99 10.90 19.99
N LEU A 78 68.29 10.96 21.12
CA LEU A 78 67.44 12.07 21.59
C LEU A 78 68.20 13.39 21.88
N SER A 79 67.57 14.52 21.56
CA SER A 79 67.49 15.79 22.34
C SER A 79 66.84 16.84 21.42
N GLY A 80 65.76 17.58 21.72
CA GLY A 80 65.41 18.26 22.95
C GLY A 80 65.82 19.73 22.86
N THR A 81 64.96 20.63 22.37
CA THR A 81 64.82 22.04 22.80
C THR A 81 63.81 22.84 21.96
N THR A 82 62.84 23.43 22.65
CA THR A 82 61.99 24.58 22.25
C THR A 82 62.70 25.91 22.63
N PRO A 83 62.08 27.11 22.52
CA PRO A 83 61.87 27.92 21.32
C PRO A 83 62.31 29.41 21.50
N SER A 84 62.47 30.22 20.44
CA SER A 84 62.37 31.71 20.53
C SER A 84 62.23 32.33 19.12
N THR A 85 61.04 32.85 18.78
CA THR A 85 60.65 34.27 18.65
C THR A 85 61.47 35.13 17.68
N PHE A 86 60.82 35.68 16.64
CA PHE A 86 61.05 37.07 16.19
C PHE A 86 59.83 37.71 15.49
N ARG A 87 59.30 38.74 16.16
CA ARG A 87 58.72 40.03 15.72
C ARG A 87 57.89 40.18 14.42
N THR A 88 56.61 40.47 14.65
CA THR A 88 55.77 41.58 14.16
C THR A 88 56.25 42.48 13.01
N ASN A 89 55.40 42.65 11.98
CA ASN A 89 54.94 43.97 11.60
C ASN A 89 53.50 43.99 11.04
N ARG A 90 52.77 45.04 11.43
CA ARG A 90 51.33 45.26 11.25
C ARG A 90 50.95 45.56 9.80
N HIS A 91 49.78 45.11 9.35
CA HIS A 91 48.82 45.93 8.58
C HIS A 91 47.39 45.58 9.00
N SER A 92 46.61 46.61 9.23
CA SER A 92 45.30 46.66 9.86
C SER A 92 44.17 46.19 8.94
N GLY A 93 43.33 45.29 9.44
CA GLY A 93 42.00 45.00 8.93
C GLY A 93 41.20 44.35 10.06
N SER A 94 40.30 45.10 10.67
CA SER A 94 39.45 44.66 11.76
C SER A 94 38.54 43.51 11.32
N GLY A 95 38.50 42.45 12.12
CA GLY A 95 37.60 41.33 11.92
C GLY A 95 37.74 40.36 13.08
N ASN A 96 36.95 40.58 14.13
CA ASN A 96 36.78 39.63 15.23
C ASN A 96 36.48 38.23 14.67
N LYS A 97 37.44 37.31 14.71
CA LYS A 97 37.17 35.88 14.64
C LYS A 97 36.65 35.45 16.02
N LEU A 98 35.33 35.55 16.18
CA LEU A 98 34.61 34.68 17.10
C LEU A 98 34.87 33.24 16.65
N ASP A 99 35.39 32.42 17.56
CA ASP A 99 35.41 30.98 17.42
C ASP A 99 34.03 30.51 16.98
N LYS A 100 33.96 29.93 15.78
CA LYS A 100 32.72 29.37 15.24
C LYS A 100 32.33 28.20 16.13
N MET A 101 31.31 28.45 16.95
CA MET A 101 30.44 27.46 17.54
C MET A 101 29.99 26.50 16.42
N ASP A 102 30.44 25.24 16.49
CA ASP A 102 29.98 24.15 15.61
C ASP A 102 28.47 23.99 15.78
N THR A 103 27.74 24.62 14.86
CA THR A 103 26.29 24.55 14.78
C THR A 103 25.92 23.28 14.01
N TRP A 104 25.10 22.47 14.67
CA TRP A 104 24.50 21.23 14.16
C TRP A 104 23.73 21.47 12.86
N VAL A 105 24.38 21.19 11.73
CA VAL A 105 23.78 20.92 10.42
C VAL A 105 24.71 19.95 9.69
N GLY A 106 24.19 18.77 9.33
CA GLY A 106 24.81 17.87 8.35
C GLY A 106 25.80 16.84 8.91
N THR A 107 25.34 15.61 9.03
CA THR A 107 26.15 14.39 8.90
C THR A 107 26.65 14.15 7.47
N ASP A 108 26.73 15.19 6.63
CA ASP A 108 27.35 15.20 5.30
C ASP A 108 28.88 15.22 5.43
N ARG A 109 29.46 14.10 5.91
CA ARG A 109 30.91 13.87 5.85
C ARG A 109 31.19 12.43 5.45
N MET A 110 31.27 12.28 4.13
CA MET A 110 31.76 11.16 3.31
C MET A 110 32.41 10.00 4.07
N PHE A 111 31.61 8.96 4.30
CA PHE A 111 32.12 7.59 4.41
C PHE A 111 32.67 7.13 3.06
N SER A 112 33.72 6.31 3.09
CA SER A 112 34.23 5.58 1.93
C SER A 112 33.06 4.80 1.31
N GLY A 113 32.84 4.86 -0.02
CA GLY A 113 31.70 4.21 -0.69
C GLY A 113 31.62 2.68 -0.58
N ARG A 114 32.52 2.05 0.18
CA ARG A 114 32.61 0.60 0.41
C ARG A 114 32.18 0.24 1.83
N ASP A 115 30.87 0.36 2.11
CA ASP A 115 30.33 0.04 3.43
C ASP A 115 29.49 -1.25 3.41
N ALA A 116 29.72 -2.09 4.41
CA ALA A 116 28.83 -3.16 4.83
C ALA A 116 28.42 -2.92 6.28
N PHE A 117 27.22 -3.37 6.65
CA PHE A 117 26.66 -3.19 7.99
C PHE A 117 26.10 -4.50 8.50
N VAL A 118 26.17 -4.68 9.83
CA VAL A 118 25.59 -5.83 10.54
C VAL A 118 24.62 -5.31 11.60
N ALA A 119 23.41 -5.87 11.63
CA ALA A 119 22.40 -5.54 12.63
C ALA A 119 22.98 -5.76 14.04
N GLY A 120 22.78 -4.80 14.94
CA GLY A 120 23.30 -4.87 16.31
C GLY A 120 24.75 -4.44 16.49
N PHE A 121 25.51 -4.23 15.42
CA PHE A 121 26.89 -3.72 15.50
C PHE A 121 26.92 -2.20 15.34
N TYR A 122 26.91 -1.50 16.47
CA TYR A 122 26.86 -0.03 16.57
C TYR A 122 27.91 0.48 17.55
N GLU A 123 28.25 1.76 17.47
CA GLU A 123 29.11 2.46 18.43
C GLU A 123 28.31 3.51 19.20
N GLN A 124 28.82 3.91 20.37
CA GLN A 124 28.32 5.04 21.13
C GLN A 124 29.41 6.09 21.37
N ARG A 125 29.03 7.35 21.58
CA ARG A 125 29.96 8.41 22.02
C ARG A 125 29.30 9.34 23.03
N LEU A 126 30.08 9.85 23.98
CA LEU A 126 29.64 10.89 24.90
C LEU A 126 29.54 12.24 24.19
N ILE A 127 28.46 12.97 24.44
CA ILE A 127 28.25 14.31 23.89
C ILE A 127 28.82 15.32 24.89
N ASN A 128 30.06 15.74 24.68
CA ASN A 128 30.68 16.81 25.48
C ASN A 128 30.13 18.19 25.04
N ARG A 129 29.06 18.68 25.67
CA ARG A 129 28.64 20.08 25.54
C ARG A 129 29.38 20.96 26.56
N PRO A 130 29.84 22.17 26.21
CA PRO A 130 30.57 23.06 27.13
C PRO A 130 29.69 23.71 28.24
N ARG A 131 28.51 23.18 28.56
CA ARG A 131 27.72 23.59 29.73
C ARG A 131 27.21 22.36 30.48
N PRO A 132 27.29 22.33 31.82
CA PRO A 132 26.81 21.22 32.63
C PRO A 132 25.30 21.05 32.49
N PHE A 133 24.89 19.80 32.23
CA PHE A 133 23.61 19.14 32.47
C PHE A 133 22.32 19.98 32.50
N SER A 134 21.45 19.72 31.52
CA SER A 134 20.00 19.84 31.71
C SER A 134 19.47 18.41 31.90
N VAL A 135 18.74 18.16 33.00
CA VAL A 135 18.08 16.86 33.27
C VAL A 135 17.16 16.51 32.10
N GLY A 136 17.09 15.22 31.74
CA GLY A 136 16.27 14.73 30.61
C GLY A 136 16.86 14.92 29.20
N LEU A 137 18.08 15.47 29.05
CA LEU A 137 18.78 15.50 27.76
C LEU A 137 19.74 14.32 27.60
N CYS A 138 19.70 13.69 26.44
CA CYS A 138 20.57 12.56 26.13
C CYS A 138 22.06 12.97 26.18
N SER A 139 22.84 12.23 26.97
CA SER A 139 24.28 12.45 27.19
C SER A 139 25.17 11.65 26.24
N LYS A 140 24.59 10.71 25.49
CA LYS A 140 25.29 9.76 24.62
C LYS A 140 24.61 9.68 23.27
N GLU A 141 25.38 9.51 22.21
CA GLU A 141 24.86 9.25 20.87
C GLU A 141 25.23 7.84 20.45
N THR A 142 24.26 7.05 20.00
CA THR A 142 24.46 5.72 19.39
C THR A 142 24.31 5.81 17.86
N PHE A 143 25.15 5.09 17.12
CA PHE A 143 25.09 5.09 15.66
C PHE A 143 25.69 3.82 15.08
N LEU A 144 25.12 3.36 13.96
CA LEU A 144 25.60 2.21 13.19
C LEU A 144 27.00 2.48 12.63
N VAL A 145 27.86 1.45 12.63
CA VAL A 145 29.24 1.56 12.14
C VAL A 145 29.50 0.55 11.01
N PRO A 146 30.28 0.93 9.98
CA PRO A 146 30.64 0.01 8.92
C PRO A 146 31.60 -1.07 9.44
N VAL A 147 31.33 -2.32 9.07
CA VAL A 147 32.15 -3.47 9.47
C VAL A 147 33.37 -3.64 8.55
N PRO A 148 34.38 -4.45 8.92
CA PRO A 148 35.48 -4.78 8.01
C PRO A 148 35.00 -5.23 6.61
N ASP A 149 35.63 -4.71 5.55
CA ASP A 149 35.26 -4.99 4.16
C ASP A 149 35.84 -6.35 3.72
N ALA A 150 34.95 -7.33 3.65
CA ALA A 150 35.26 -8.69 3.22
C ALA A 150 35.06 -8.93 1.70
N PHE A 151 34.59 -7.94 0.93
CA PHE A 151 34.25 -8.06 -0.49
C PHE A 151 35.36 -7.54 -1.42
N SER A 152 36.46 -7.06 -0.86
CA SER A 152 37.63 -6.56 -1.57
C SER A 152 38.35 -7.66 -2.36
N ILE A 153 38.35 -7.54 -3.69
CA ILE A 153 39.04 -8.42 -4.63
C ILE A 153 39.71 -7.56 -5.69
N ASN A 154 41.04 -7.62 -5.78
CA ASN A 154 41.83 -6.90 -6.76
C ASN A 154 42.46 -7.86 -7.76
N VAL A 155 42.41 -7.51 -9.04
CA VAL A 155 43.04 -8.28 -10.12
C VAL A 155 44.21 -7.48 -10.67
N LEU A 156 45.34 -8.15 -10.89
CA LEU A 156 46.49 -7.60 -11.62
C LEU A 156 46.77 -8.49 -12.83
N ILE A 157 46.93 -7.88 -14.01
CA ILE A 157 47.26 -8.56 -15.27
C ILE A 157 48.61 -8.00 -15.76
N ALA A 158 49.62 -8.85 -15.90
CA ALA A 158 51.01 -8.43 -16.19
C ALA A 158 51.52 -7.33 -15.25
N GLY A 159 51.10 -7.36 -13.98
CA GLY A 159 51.44 -6.34 -12.99
C GLY A 159 50.59 -5.05 -13.03
N GLU A 160 49.75 -4.86 -14.05
CA GLU A 160 48.80 -3.74 -14.14
C GLU A 160 47.54 -4.06 -13.34
N HIS A 161 47.18 -3.22 -12.35
CA HIS A 161 45.93 -3.37 -11.60
C HIS A 161 44.73 -3.17 -12.53
N VAL A 162 43.65 -3.91 -12.35
CA VAL A 162 42.42 -3.68 -13.13
C VAL A 162 41.64 -2.53 -12.52
N SER A 163 41.81 -1.33 -13.09
CA SER A 163 41.12 -0.12 -12.65
C SER A 163 40.96 0.90 -13.79
N GLY A 164 40.14 1.92 -13.56
CA GLY A 164 40.04 3.06 -14.49
C GLY A 164 41.28 3.96 -14.53
N HIS A 165 42.28 3.76 -13.64
CA HIS A 165 43.53 4.53 -13.66
C HIS A 165 44.59 3.88 -14.55
N SER A 166 44.66 2.56 -14.53
CA SER A 166 45.65 1.72 -15.23
C SER A 166 45.14 1.15 -16.55
N GLY A 167 43.91 1.45 -16.92
CA GLY A 167 43.30 1.10 -18.20
C GLY A 167 41.91 1.72 -18.36
N ARG A 168 41.19 1.29 -19.39
CA ARG A 168 39.86 1.78 -19.74
C ARG A 168 38.81 0.70 -19.48
N ILE A 169 37.72 1.09 -18.81
CA ILE A 169 36.52 0.23 -18.74
C ILE A 169 35.75 0.39 -20.05
N VAL A 170 35.79 -0.63 -20.90
CA VAL A 170 35.16 -0.64 -22.23
C VAL A 170 33.64 -0.76 -22.11
N SER A 171 33.18 -1.64 -21.22
CA SER A 171 31.76 -1.79 -20.92
C SER A 171 31.56 -2.24 -19.49
N LEU A 172 30.44 -1.83 -18.90
CA LEU A 172 30.01 -2.21 -17.56
C LEU A 172 28.53 -2.51 -17.60
N THR A 173 28.11 -3.61 -16.97
CA THR A 173 26.70 -3.92 -16.73
C THR A 173 26.54 -4.35 -15.29
N ARG A 174 25.61 -3.72 -14.59
CA ARG A 174 25.20 -4.03 -13.23
C ARG A 174 23.75 -4.48 -13.26
N LYS A 175 23.45 -5.58 -12.57
CA LYS A 175 22.11 -6.17 -12.54
C LYS A 175 21.73 -6.59 -11.13
N LEU A 176 20.53 -6.25 -10.71
CA LEU A 176 19.90 -6.83 -9.53
C LEU A 176 18.78 -7.76 -10.00
N ASP A 177 18.95 -9.06 -9.76
CA ASP A 177 17.92 -10.06 -10.01
C ASP A 177 16.92 -10.03 -8.86
N LEU A 178 15.72 -9.50 -9.14
CA LEU A 178 14.70 -9.31 -8.10
C LEU A 178 14.11 -10.65 -7.62
N LYS A 179 14.14 -11.70 -8.45
CA LYS A 179 13.65 -13.02 -8.06
C LYS A 179 14.55 -13.66 -7.02
N THR A 180 15.86 -13.49 -7.16
CA THR A 180 16.84 -14.20 -6.34
C THR A 180 17.52 -13.33 -5.29
N GLY A 181 17.40 -12.00 -5.37
CA GLY A 181 18.14 -11.06 -4.52
C GLY A 181 19.64 -11.01 -4.82
N GLU A 182 20.05 -11.51 -6.00
CA GLU A 182 21.45 -11.60 -6.39
C GLU A 182 21.89 -10.34 -7.14
N PHE A 183 23.03 -9.78 -6.75
CA PHE A 183 23.68 -8.69 -7.48
C PHE A 183 24.74 -9.25 -8.43
N ARG A 184 24.65 -8.90 -9.72
CA ARG A 184 25.57 -9.34 -10.76
C ARG A 184 26.23 -8.15 -11.44
N ARG A 185 27.51 -8.32 -11.77
CA ARG A 185 28.28 -7.32 -12.51
C ARG A 185 29.08 -8.00 -13.61
N ARG A 186 29.15 -7.36 -14.77
CA ARG A 186 30.05 -7.72 -15.86
C ARG A 186 30.80 -6.49 -16.33
N MET A 187 32.11 -6.60 -16.40
CA MET A 187 33.01 -5.54 -16.80
C MET A 187 33.96 -6.04 -17.87
N VAL A 188 34.13 -5.29 -18.95
CA VAL A 188 35.22 -5.49 -19.90
C VAL A 188 36.23 -4.38 -19.66
N TRP A 189 37.45 -4.76 -19.33
CA TRP A 189 38.55 -3.83 -19.09
C TRP A 189 39.64 -4.04 -20.12
N GLU A 190 40.17 -2.93 -20.62
CA GLU A 190 41.26 -2.87 -21.58
C GLU A 190 42.44 -2.11 -20.95
N SER A 191 43.61 -2.72 -20.92
CA SER A 191 44.83 -2.11 -20.43
C SER A 191 45.42 -1.11 -21.43
N HIS A 192 46.33 -0.23 -20.98
CA HIS A 192 47.03 0.70 -21.88
C HIS A 192 47.85 -0.02 -22.97
N ASN A 193 48.18 -1.29 -22.74
CA ASN A 193 48.89 -2.17 -23.68
C ASN A 193 47.92 -3.03 -24.52
N ASN A 194 46.65 -2.60 -24.67
CA ASN A 194 45.58 -3.25 -25.44
C ASN A 194 45.25 -4.69 -24.99
N ARG A 195 45.49 -5.02 -23.72
CA ARG A 195 45.10 -6.30 -23.12
C ARG A 195 43.66 -6.23 -22.61
N GLU A 196 42.79 -7.08 -23.12
CA GLU A 196 41.39 -7.16 -22.70
C GLU A 196 41.12 -8.34 -21.78
N VAL A 197 40.45 -8.06 -20.66
CA VAL A 197 39.88 -9.08 -19.78
C VAL A 197 38.40 -8.81 -19.50
N VAL A 198 37.65 -9.88 -19.30
CA VAL A 198 36.27 -9.86 -18.84
C VAL A 198 36.25 -10.28 -17.38
N ILE A 199 35.64 -9.45 -16.55
CA ILE A 199 35.38 -9.72 -15.14
C ILE A 199 33.88 -9.89 -14.96
N GLU A 200 33.49 -10.99 -14.33
CA GLU A 200 32.11 -11.20 -13.89
C GLU A 200 32.08 -11.47 -12.39
N SER A 201 31.22 -10.76 -11.67
CA SER A 201 31.00 -10.96 -10.25
C SER A 201 29.54 -11.18 -9.92
N ARG A 202 29.29 -12.02 -8.93
CA ARG A 202 27.97 -12.38 -8.42
C ARG A 202 28.02 -12.36 -6.91
N ARG A 203 27.13 -11.59 -6.27
CA ARG A 203 27.06 -11.45 -4.80
C ARG A 203 25.71 -11.86 -4.27
N LEU A 204 25.72 -12.41 -3.06
CA LEU A 204 24.53 -12.82 -2.36
C LEU A 204 24.69 -12.71 -0.85
N ALA A 205 23.70 -12.14 -0.17
CA ALA A 205 23.49 -12.32 1.27
C ALA A 205 22.43 -13.42 1.45
N SER A 206 22.75 -14.49 2.18
CA SER A 206 21.87 -15.65 2.25
C SER A 206 20.62 -15.35 3.06
N VAL A 207 19.43 -15.60 2.50
CA VAL A 207 18.18 -15.52 3.26
C VAL A 207 17.97 -16.73 4.18
N VAL A 208 18.70 -17.83 3.96
CA VAL A 208 18.61 -19.07 4.75
C VAL A 208 19.63 -19.09 5.88
N ARG A 209 20.84 -18.60 5.61
CA ARG A 209 21.95 -18.56 6.57
C ARG A 209 22.20 -17.11 6.97
N LYS A 210 21.51 -16.67 8.03
CA LYS A 210 21.48 -15.26 8.46
C LYS A 210 22.84 -14.55 8.52
N ASN A 211 23.90 -15.26 8.89
CA ASN A 211 25.24 -14.71 9.09
C ASN A 211 26.18 -14.86 7.87
N ILE A 212 25.71 -15.47 6.77
CA ILE A 212 26.58 -15.82 5.63
C ILE A 212 26.21 -15.03 4.38
N ALA A 213 27.23 -14.43 3.77
CA ALA A 213 27.22 -13.89 2.42
C ALA A 213 28.27 -14.60 1.55
N ALA A 214 28.21 -14.42 0.24
CA ALA A 214 29.19 -14.99 -0.68
C ALA A 214 29.40 -14.13 -1.93
N VAL A 215 30.58 -14.27 -2.51
CA VAL A 215 30.98 -13.72 -3.81
C VAL A 215 31.52 -14.84 -4.69
N HIS A 216 31.05 -14.89 -5.93
CA HIS A 216 31.65 -15.65 -7.00
C HIS A 216 32.19 -14.66 -8.04
N TYR A 217 33.50 -14.68 -8.24
CA TYR A 217 34.25 -13.72 -9.05
C TYR A 217 35.07 -14.46 -10.10
N THR A 218 34.96 -14.05 -11.37
CA THR A 218 35.62 -14.74 -12.48
C THR A 218 36.37 -13.75 -13.36
N VAL A 219 37.53 -14.19 -13.87
CA VAL A 219 38.37 -13.44 -14.80
C VAL A 219 38.63 -14.29 -16.04
N MET A 220 38.37 -13.73 -17.21
CA MET A 220 38.60 -14.37 -18.51
C MET A 220 39.43 -13.45 -19.40
N ALA A 221 40.46 -14.01 -20.03
CA ALA A 221 41.25 -13.34 -21.05
C ALA A 221 40.53 -13.32 -22.39
N LYS A 222 40.55 -12.19 -23.11
CA LYS A 222 40.03 -12.11 -24.48
C LYS A 222 41.08 -12.17 -25.57
N ASN A 223 42.21 -11.48 -25.37
CA ASN A 223 43.26 -11.33 -26.37
C ASN A 223 44.67 -11.41 -25.75
N VAL A 224 44.79 -12.07 -24.59
CA VAL A 224 46.07 -12.26 -23.91
C VAL A 224 46.44 -13.73 -23.89
N SER A 225 47.73 -14.01 -24.07
CA SER A 225 48.30 -15.36 -24.05
C SER A 225 49.46 -15.39 -23.07
N ASN A 226 49.55 -16.47 -22.29
CA ASN A 226 50.60 -16.74 -21.31
C ASN A 226 50.99 -15.51 -20.45
N THR A 227 49.97 -14.82 -19.93
CA THR A 227 50.16 -13.56 -19.19
C THR A 227 49.97 -13.79 -17.70
N ASP A 228 50.87 -13.27 -16.88
CA ASP A 228 50.77 -13.36 -15.42
C ASP A 228 49.49 -12.70 -14.91
N ILE A 229 48.76 -13.42 -14.06
CA ILE A 229 47.61 -12.91 -13.34
C ILE A 229 47.78 -13.12 -11.84
N ARG A 230 47.45 -12.09 -11.08
CA ARG A 230 47.37 -12.14 -9.62
C ARG A 230 46.00 -11.66 -9.17
N ILE A 231 45.27 -12.54 -8.50
CA ILE A 231 44.00 -12.20 -7.83
C ILE A 231 44.31 -12.07 -6.34
N VAL A 232 43.99 -10.92 -5.75
CA VAL A 232 44.21 -10.61 -4.33
C VAL A 232 42.88 -10.32 -3.66
N SER A 233 42.39 -11.29 -2.89
CA SER A 233 41.26 -11.13 -1.99
C SER A 233 41.72 -10.52 -0.67
N ARG A 234 40.91 -9.64 -0.08
CA ARG A 234 41.20 -9.00 1.21
C ARG A 234 40.03 -9.05 2.16
N LEU A 235 40.36 -9.02 3.44
CA LEU A 235 39.46 -8.66 4.53
C LEU A 235 40.02 -7.38 5.15
N ASP A 236 39.54 -6.24 4.67
CA ASP A 236 40.11 -4.92 4.92
C ASP A 236 39.48 -4.26 6.16
N ILE A 237 40.31 -3.79 7.07
CA ILE A 237 39.89 -3.00 8.23
C ILE A 237 39.78 -1.54 7.79
N LEU A 238 38.54 -1.06 7.65
CA LEU A 238 38.25 0.29 7.18
C LEU A 238 38.83 1.35 8.12
N ARG A 239 39.52 2.36 7.56
CA ARG A 239 40.07 3.50 8.30
C ARG A 239 39.27 4.75 7.92
N ASP A 240 38.62 5.39 8.89
CA ASP A 240 38.01 6.71 8.68
C ASP A 240 39.11 7.74 8.34
N SER A 241 38.87 8.50 7.28
CA SER A 241 39.58 9.71 6.84
C SER A 241 39.90 10.72 7.96
N LYS A 242 39.20 10.64 9.11
CA LYS A 242 39.43 11.48 10.31
C LYS A 242 39.80 10.70 11.58
N ARG A 243 40.85 9.87 11.53
CA ARG A 243 41.73 9.53 12.69
C ARG A 243 41.07 9.06 14.02
N ARG A 244 39.89 8.43 14.05
CA ARG A 244 39.47 7.60 15.20
C ARG A 244 38.91 6.28 14.70
N ARG A 245 39.53 5.17 15.11
CA ARG A 245 38.93 3.84 14.94
C ARG A 245 37.64 3.80 15.77
N GLN A 246 36.52 3.37 15.18
CA GLN A 246 35.24 3.17 15.87
C GLN A 246 35.19 1.80 16.57
N TYR A 247 36.19 0.97 16.34
CA TYR A 247 36.40 -0.30 17.00
C TYR A 247 37.89 -0.59 17.08
N ASP A 248 38.29 -1.30 18.12
CA ASP A 248 39.62 -1.86 18.25
C ASP A 248 39.68 -3.22 17.56
N VAL A 249 40.88 -3.58 17.12
CA VAL A 249 41.15 -4.83 16.40
C VAL A 249 41.77 -5.76 17.42
N GLU A 250 41.05 -6.82 17.75
CA GLU A 250 41.41 -7.77 18.80
C GLU A 250 42.28 -8.89 18.22
N SER A 251 41.96 -9.38 17.02
CA SER A 251 42.82 -10.33 16.30
C SER A 251 42.64 -10.23 14.78
N VAL A 252 43.70 -10.59 14.05
CA VAL A 252 43.74 -10.73 12.60
C VAL A 252 44.50 -12.02 12.34
N LEU A 253 43.85 -13.00 11.71
CA LEU A 253 44.41 -14.32 11.49
C LEU A 253 44.12 -14.77 10.05
N THR A 254 45.10 -15.40 9.40
CA THR A 254 44.91 -16.03 8.09
C THR A 254 45.72 -17.31 7.97
N GLU A 255 45.11 -18.34 7.40
CA GLU A 255 45.71 -19.66 7.20
C GLU A 255 45.38 -20.16 5.80
N GLY A 256 46.39 -20.66 5.09
CA GLY A 256 46.25 -21.27 3.77
C GLY A 256 46.40 -22.80 3.84
N SER A 257 45.53 -23.52 3.14
CA SER A 257 45.68 -24.94 2.82
C SER A 257 46.14 -25.11 1.36
N LEU A 258 46.24 -26.36 0.89
CA LEU A 258 46.50 -26.63 -0.53
C LEU A 258 45.34 -26.21 -1.45
N GLN A 259 44.11 -26.13 -0.92
CA GLN A 259 42.89 -25.95 -1.73
C GLN A 259 42.15 -24.64 -1.45
N ASP A 260 42.26 -24.10 -0.25
CA ASP A 260 41.52 -22.94 0.21
C ASP A 260 42.32 -22.11 1.23
N ALA A 261 41.86 -20.90 1.51
CA ALA A 261 42.34 -20.09 2.61
C ALA A 261 41.18 -19.73 3.55
N THR A 262 41.52 -19.60 4.82
CA THR A 262 40.62 -19.11 5.87
C THR A 262 41.23 -17.85 6.47
N SER A 263 40.45 -16.79 6.58
CA SER A 263 40.85 -15.57 7.28
C SER A 263 39.79 -15.18 8.30
N VAL A 264 40.18 -14.58 9.41
CA VAL A 264 39.27 -13.98 10.38
C VAL A 264 39.83 -12.68 10.93
N VAL A 265 38.97 -11.68 11.05
CA VAL A 265 39.25 -10.42 11.74
C VAL A 265 38.23 -10.27 12.86
N PHE A 266 38.73 -10.13 14.08
CA PHE A 266 37.93 -9.90 15.28
C PHE A 266 38.06 -8.44 15.71
N VAL A 267 36.93 -7.76 15.82
CA VAL A 267 36.87 -6.35 16.23
C VAL A 267 35.88 -6.15 17.37
N ARG A 268 36.16 -5.12 18.17
CA ARG A 268 35.31 -4.70 19.28
C ARG A 268 35.09 -3.20 19.26
N THR A 269 33.83 -2.75 19.25
CA THR A 269 33.52 -1.31 19.38
C THR A 269 33.97 -0.79 20.74
N ARG A 270 34.46 0.45 20.77
CA ARG A 270 35.20 0.98 21.91
C ARG A 270 34.32 1.29 23.09
N ASN A 271 33.18 1.94 22.84
CA ASN A 271 32.31 2.40 23.92
C ASN A 271 31.11 1.47 24.10
N SER A 272 30.51 0.98 23.02
CA SER A 272 29.37 0.05 23.11
C SER A 272 29.79 -1.41 23.36
N CYS A 273 31.10 -1.72 23.27
CA CYS A 273 31.66 -3.05 23.57
C CYS A 273 31.01 -4.21 22.78
N ARG A 274 30.56 -3.93 21.56
CA ARG A 274 30.03 -4.91 20.62
C ARG A 274 31.18 -5.62 19.94
N ASN A 275 31.17 -6.94 20.00
CA ASN A 275 32.14 -7.84 19.41
C ASN A 275 31.63 -8.30 18.03
N LEU A 276 32.53 -8.41 17.07
CA LEU A 276 32.24 -8.94 15.74
C LEU A 276 33.43 -9.70 15.18
N ALA A 277 33.22 -10.98 14.86
CA ALA A 277 34.13 -11.79 14.07
C ALA A 277 33.67 -11.80 12.61
N VAL A 278 34.54 -11.36 11.71
CA VAL A 278 34.33 -11.46 10.26
C VAL A 278 35.24 -12.54 9.71
N ALA A 279 34.68 -13.67 9.29
CA ALA A 279 35.42 -14.80 8.75
C ALA A 279 35.26 -14.88 7.22
N CYS A 280 36.31 -15.29 6.52
CA CYS A 280 36.32 -15.55 5.09
C CYS A 280 36.85 -16.96 4.84
N VAL A 281 36.20 -17.70 3.95
CA VAL A 281 36.74 -18.96 3.40
C VAL A 281 36.69 -18.84 1.88
N GLU A 282 37.85 -18.98 1.26
CA GLU A 282 38.02 -18.69 -0.16
C GLU A 282 38.84 -19.75 -0.89
N SER A 283 38.37 -20.09 -2.10
CA SER A 283 39.01 -21.06 -2.97
C SER A 283 39.07 -20.51 -4.39
N CYS A 284 40.16 -20.79 -5.09
CA CYS A 284 40.39 -20.30 -6.44
C CYS A 284 40.83 -21.44 -7.35
N GLY A 285 40.33 -21.48 -8.58
CA GLY A 285 40.73 -22.48 -9.56
C GLY A 285 40.73 -21.94 -10.98
N SER A 286 41.43 -22.62 -11.88
CA SER A 286 41.43 -22.37 -13.31
C SER A 286 40.77 -23.52 -14.07
N CYS A 287 40.10 -23.19 -15.17
CA CYS A 287 39.52 -24.16 -16.09
C CYS A 287 39.56 -23.63 -17.53
N THR A 288 39.61 -24.54 -18.51
CA THR A 288 39.57 -24.22 -19.93
C THR A 288 38.13 -24.17 -20.43
N VAL A 289 37.78 -23.17 -21.24
CA VAL A 289 36.40 -22.87 -21.67
C VAL A 289 36.29 -22.97 -23.18
N SER A 290 35.35 -23.78 -23.69
CA SER A 290 35.05 -23.86 -25.13
C SER A 290 34.36 -22.59 -25.65
N ASP A 291 34.60 -22.21 -26.91
CA ASP A 291 34.19 -20.95 -27.56
C ASP A 291 32.72 -20.53 -27.38
N ASN A 292 31.80 -21.48 -27.22
CA ASN A 292 30.37 -21.19 -27.02
C ASN A 292 30.03 -20.50 -25.69
N ASN A 293 30.88 -20.60 -24.65
CA ASN A 293 30.60 -20.06 -23.32
C ASN A 293 31.09 -18.61 -23.10
N PHE A 294 31.82 -18.02 -24.04
CA PHE A 294 32.23 -16.61 -23.98
C PHE A 294 31.04 -15.63 -24.11
N ARG A 295 29.87 -16.11 -24.54
CA ARG A 295 28.70 -15.28 -24.93
C ARG A 295 27.58 -15.22 -23.90
N THR A 296 27.51 -16.11 -22.91
CA THR A 296 26.32 -16.22 -22.04
C THR A 296 26.52 -15.56 -20.68
N PHE A 297 25.95 -14.36 -20.53
CA PHE A 297 25.71 -13.69 -19.25
C PHE A 297 24.44 -14.21 -18.53
N GLU A 298 23.74 -15.17 -19.13
CA GLU A 298 22.51 -15.77 -18.63
C GLU A 298 22.75 -17.23 -18.23
N PRO A 299 22.10 -17.74 -17.17
CA PRO A 299 22.06 -19.18 -16.95
C PRO A 299 21.34 -19.87 -18.14
N PRO A 300 21.60 -21.16 -18.39
CA PRO A 300 20.80 -21.92 -19.35
C PRO A 300 19.32 -21.76 -18.96
N ALA A 301 18.50 -21.26 -19.88
CA ALA A 301 17.09 -21.06 -19.65
C ALA A 301 16.47 -22.37 -19.17
N ALA A 302 15.91 -22.37 -17.96
CA ALA A 302 14.91 -23.36 -17.61
C ALA A 302 13.80 -23.20 -18.66
N SER A 303 13.51 -24.29 -19.38
CA SER A 303 12.45 -24.37 -20.38
C SER A 303 11.20 -23.64 -19.89
N VAL A 304 10.87 -22.55 -20.56
CA VAL A 304 9.62 -21.81 -20.37
C VAL A 304 8.52 -22.73 -20.88
N GLU A 305 7.90 -23.49 -19.99
CA GLU A 305 6.55 -23.98 -20.24
C GLU A 305 5.62 -22.76 -20.20
N ASN A 306 5.31 -22.25 -21.39
CA ASN A 306 4.16 -21.36 -21.59
C ASN A 306 2.89 -22.15 -21.28
N SER A 307 2.44 -22.12 -20.02
CA SER A 307 1.08 -22.53 -19.68
C SER A 307 0.11 -21.38 -19.97
N SER A 308 -0.21 -21.18 -21.25
CA SER A 308 -1.47 -20.54 -21.65
C SER A 308 -2.57 -21.58 -21.50
N VAL A 309 -3.29 -21.53 -20.38
CA VAL A 309 -4.51 -22.31 -20.19
C VAL A 309 -5.63 -21.57 -20.91
N ASP A 310 -5.84 -21.89 -22.19
CA ASP A 310 -7.09 -21.61 -22.88
C ASP A 310 -8.07 -22.76 -22.59
N PHE A 311 -9.20 -22.41 -21.98
CA PHE A 311 -10.37 -23.26 -21.90
C PHE A 311 -11.11 -23.19 -23.22
N THR A 312 -11.20 -24.29 -23.99
CA THR A 312 -12.41 -24.66 -24.74
C THR A 312 -12.36 -26.13 -25.22
N ASP A 313 -13.44 -26.82 -24.86
CA ASP A 313 -14.16 -27.95 -25.47
C ASP A 313 -13.50 -29.11 -26.23
N GLY A 314 -14.09 -30.29 -26.01
CA GLY A 314 -13.57 -31.58 -26.46
C GLY A 314 -13.90 -31.98 -27.91
N SER A 315 -13.11 -32.91 -28.44
CA SER A 315 -13.59 -33.99 -29.31
C SER A 315 -12.51 -35.07 -29.48
N GLN A 316 -12.97 -36.31 -29.59
CA GLN A 316 -12.18 -37.52 -29.85
C GLN A 316 -11.59 -37.50 -31.26
N ASN A 317 -10.37 -38.04 -31.46
CA ASN A 317 -10.10 -39.05 -32.51
C ASN A 317 -8.69 -39.66 -32.45
N GLN A 318 -8.63 -40.93 -32.86
CA GLN A 318 -7.50 -41.87 -32.93
C GLN A 318 -6.66 -41.74 -34.23
N CYS A 319 -5.57 -42.53 -34.25
CA CYS A 319 -4.64 -42.88 -35.37
C CYS A 319 -3.59 -41.81 -35.73
N GLY A 320 -2.29 -42.07 -35.87
CA GLY A 320 -1.51 -43.31 -35.96
C GLY A 320 -0.56 -43.19 -37.16
N SER A 321 0.77 -43.11 -36.96
CA SER A 321 1.80 -43.59 -37.91
C SER A 321 3.23 -43.39 -37.38
N SER A 322 4.05 -44.39 -37.70
CA SER A 322 5.39 -44.80 -37.26
C SER A 322 6.56 -44.16 -38.05
N LEU A 323 7.72 -43.82 -37.44
CA LEU A 323 9.03 -44.54 -37.44
C LEU A 323 10.16 -43.50 -37.13
N PRO A 324 11.43 -43.84 -36.80
CA PRO A 324 12.02 -45.03 -36.14
C PRO A 324 12.82 -44.66 -34.85
N PRO A 325 13.37 -45.62 -34.07
CA PRO A 325 14.03 -45.31 -32.80
C PRO A 325 15.49 -44.88 -33.02
N CYS A 326 15.82 -43.64 -32.68
CA CYS A 326 17.21 -43.21 -32.54
C CYS A 326 17.64 -43.42 -31.09
N SER A 327 18.52 -44.39 -30.88
CA SER A 327 19.20 -44.69 -29.63
C SER A 327 19.84 -43.43 -29.01
N PRO A 328 19.72 -43.20 -27.69
CA PRO A 328 20.41 -42.10 -27.04
C PRO A 328 21.91 -42.42 -26.96
N THR A 329 22.70 -41.81 -27.83
CA THR A 329 24.13 -41.63 -27.56
C THR A 329 24.27 -40.76 -26.32
N THR A 330 24.49 -41.40 -25.17
CA THR A 330 25.03 -40.79 -23.96
C THR A 330 26.40 -40.19 -24.28
N SER A 331 26.43 -38.92 -24.69
CA SER A 331 27.63 -38.10 -24.55
C SER A 331 27.75 -37.72 -23.08
N SER A 332 28.52 -38.49 -22.32
CA SER A 332 28.98 -38.08 -20.99
C SER A 332 29.58 -36.68 -21.10
N PRO A 333 29.26 -35.73 -20.19
CA PRO A 333 29.88 -34.43 -20.21
C PRO A 333 31.38 -34.61 -20.01
N VAL A 334 32.20 -34.14 -20.96
CA VAL A 334 33.65 -34.11 -20.84
C VAL A 334 33.97 -33.28 -19.60
N SER A 335 34.49 -33.94 -18.56
CA SER A 335 35.00 -33.30 -17.35
C SER A 335 36.18 -32.41 -17.75
N ILE A 336 35.96 -31.10 -17.80
CA ILE A 336 37.02 -30.12 -17.95
C ILE A 336 37.83 -30.15 -16.65
N ALA A 337 39.12 -30.50 -16.73
CA ALA A 337 40.01 -30.54 -15.58
C ALA A 337 40.10 -29.15 -14.93
N LYS A 338 39.59 -29.02 -13.70
CA LYS A 338 39.70 -27.81 -12.88
C LYS A 338 40.99 -27.92 -12.05
N THR A 339 41.88 -26.95 -12.20
CA THR A 339 43.13 -26.89 -11.42
C THR A 339 42.94 -25.93 -10.25
N THR A 340 43.10 -26.42 -9.03
CA THR A 340 43.03 -25.57 -7.83
C THR A 340 44.33 -24.76 -7.69
N LEU A 341 44.20 -23.46 -7.39
CA LEU A 341 45.33 -22.56 -7.17
C LEU A 341 45.63 -22.47 -5.67
N THR A 342 46.88 -22.72 -5.28
CA THR A 342 47.30 -22.61 -3.87
C THR A 342 47.32 -21.14 -3.43
N PRO A 343 46.66 -20.79 -2.31
CA PRO A 343 46.67 -19.44 -1.78
C PRO A 343 48.03 -19.06 -1.16
N ARG A 344 48.37 -17.78 -1.24
CA ARG A 344 49.43 -17.16 -0.44
C ARG A 344 48.82 -16.14 0.50
N CYS A 345 48.87 -16.43 1.79
CA CYS A 345 48.23 -15.62 2.81
C CYS A 345 49.24 -14.66 3.47
N SER A 346 48.77 -13.48 3.86
CA SER A 346 49.57 -12.52 4.62
C SER A 346 48.69 -11.68 5.54
N GLU A 347 49.23 -11.33 6.71
CA GLU A 347 48.57 -10.53 7.74
C GLU A 347 49.19 -9.14 7.83
N SER A 348 48.38 -8.16 8.18
CA SER A 348 48.83 -6.80 8.44
C SER A 348 47.90 -6.09 9.41
N GLU A 349 48.32 -4.93 9.93
CA GLU A 349 47.43 -4.03 10.69
C GLU A 349 46.23 -3.48 9.89
N LYS A 350 46.20 -3.74 8.57
CA LYS A 350 45.10 -3.34 7.69
C LYS A 350 44.11 -4.48 7.46
N GLY A 351 44.38 -5.68 7.96
CA GLY A 351 43.58 -6.87 7.75
C GLY A 351 44.38 -7.99 7.09
N THR A 352 43.69 -8.91 6.41
CA THR A 352 44.32 -10.08 5.76
C THR A 352 44.31 -9.93 4.24
N GLU A 353 45.36 -10.42 3.57
CA GLU A 353 45.37 -10.62 2.12
C GLU A 353 45.58 -12.10 1.78
N VAL A 354 44.86 -12.58 0.77
CA VAL A 354 45.03 -13.90 0.15
C VAL A 354 45.27 -13.69 -1.34
N ALA A 355 46.45 -14.10 -1.82
CA ALA A 355 46.86 -13.95 -3.20
C ALA A 355 46.90 -15.30 -3.93
N PHE A 356 46.25 -15.36 -5.09
CA PHE A 356 46.32 -16.47 -6.04
C PHE A 356 47.09 -16.01 -7.27
N ILE A 357 48.12 -16.76 -7.65
CA ILE A 357 49.01 -16.43 -8.78
C ILE A 357 48.90 -17.54 -9.81
N SER A 358 48.71 -17.16 -11.07
CA SER A 358 48.63 -18.09 -12.19
C SER A 358 49.05 -17.40 -13.49
N CYS A 359 48.96 -18.11 -14.61
CA CYS A 359 49.04 -17.55 -15.95
C CYS A 359 47.66 -17.67 -16.61
N ILE A 360 47.23 -16.61 -17.30
CA ILE A 360 45.98 -16.60 -18.06
C ILE A 360 46.29 -16.53 -19.56
N SER A 361 45.52 -17.29 -20.34
CA SER A 361 45.53 -17.28 -21.80
C SER A 361 44.10 -17.22 -22.32
N GLU A 362 43.91 -16.95 -23.60
CA GLU A 362 42.62 -17.14 -24.28
C GLU A 362 42.05 -18.51 -23.92
N HIS A 363 40.72 -18.56 -23.69
CA HIS A 363 40.00 -19.77 -23.25
C HIS A 363 40.32 -20.26 -21.83
N VAL A 364 41.15 -19.57 -21.03
CA VAL A 364 41.32 -19.86 -19.60
C VAL A 364 40.42 -18.94 -18.77
N LYS A 365 39.60 -19.56 -17.92
CA LYS A 365 38.80 -18.87 -16.90
C LYS A 365 39.38 -19.16 -15.53
N ILE A 366 39.63 -18.10 -14.77
CA ILE A 366 39.96 -18.19 -13.34
C ILE A 366 38.72 -17.82 -12.53
N GLU A 367 38.43 -18.63 -11.53
CA GLU A 367 37.23 -18.55 -10.70
C GLU A 367 37.62 -18.53 -9.23
N LEU A 368 37.28 -17.45 -8.53
CA LEU A 368 37.39 -17.28 -7.09
C LEU A 368 35.98 -17.36 -6.47
N VAL A 369 35.80 -18.24 -5.49
CA VAL A 369 34.59 -18.29 -4.66
C VAL A 369 34.99 -17.97 -3.23
N LYS A 370 34.35 -16.93 -2.67
CA LYS A 370 34.60 -16.43 -1.32
C LYS A 370 33.30 -16.45 -0.51
N PHE A 371 33.29 -17.20 0.58
CA PHE A 371 32.22 -17.19 1.58
C PHE A 371 32.65 -16.29 2.73
N ILE A 372 31.69 -15.51 3.25
CA ILE A 372 31.92 -14.48 4.25
C ILE A 372 30.91 -14.68 5.38
N GLY A 373 31.40 -14.76 6.60
CA GLY A 373 30.62 -14.89 7.82
C GLY A 373 30.74 -13.67 8.73
N TYR A 374 29.62 -13.20 9.26
CA TYR A 374 29.55 -12.12 10.25
C TYR A 374 28.90 -12.62 11.53
N PHE A 375 29.64 -12.67 12.63
CA PHE A 375 29.18 -13.24 13.90
C PHE A 375 29.40 -12.27 15.04
N GLY A 376 28.32 -11.88 15.72
CA GLY A 376 28.32 -10.91 16.80
C GLY A 376 28.08 -11.53 18.17
N ASN A 377 27.95 -10.69 19.20
CA ASN A 377 27.67 -11.12 20.59
C ASN A 377 26.47 -12.08 20.71
N GLU A 378 25.50 -11.97 19.83
CA GLU A 378 24.26 -12.75 19.85
C GLU A 378 24.43 -14.16 19.26
N ASP A 379 25.61 -14.47 18.71
CA ASP A 379 25.93 -15.78 18.13
C ASP A 379 26.85 -16.64 19.01
N GLY A 380 27.52 -16.06 20.01
CA GLY A 380 28.41 -16.79 20.92
C GLY A 380 29.20 -15.88 21.87
N GLU A 381 29.87 -16.51 22.84
CA GLU A 381 30.74 -15.83 23.81
C GLU A 381 32.03 -15.33 23.15
N GLN A 382 32.62 -14.28 23.72
CA GLN A 382 33.75 -13.54 23.13
C GLN A 382 34.91 -14.46 22.74
N GLU A 383 35.25 -15.43 23.58
CA GLU A 383 36.37 -16.36 23.40
C GLU A 383 36.14 -17.36 22.25
N GLU A 384 34.88 -17.67 21.94
CA GLU A 384 34.50 -18.68 20.95
C GLU A 384 34.12 -18.08 19.58
N LEU A 385 33.89 -16.77 19.50
CA LEU A 385 33.36 -16.12 18.30
C LEU A 385 34.19 -16.37 17.04
N ASN A 386 35.52 -16.35 17.14
CA ASN A 386 36.39 -16.64 16.01
C ASN A 386 36.20 -18.06 15.48
N GLU A 387 36.15 -19.04 16.39
CA GLU A 387 35.97 -20.45 16.02
C GLU A 387 34.59 -20.69 15.41
N ILE A 388 33.54 -20.16 16.03
CA ILE A 388 32.16 -20.23 15.51
C ILE A 388 32.09 -19.63 14.11
N ALA A 389 32.66 -18.43 13.92
CA ALA A 389 32.64 -17.74 12.64
C ALA A 389 33.36 -18.54 11.55
N VAL A 390 34.56 -19.05 11.84
CA VAL A 390 35.34 -19.86 10.90
C VAL A 390 34.63 -21.17 10.57
N GLN A 391 34.17 -21.93 11.58
CA GLN A 391 33.52 -23.22 11.38
C GLN A 391 32.22 -23.08 10.57
N ALA A 392 31.37 -22.12 10.90
CA ALA A 392 30.12 -21.89 10.21
C ALA A 392 30.33 -21.43 8.76
N THR A 393 31.32 -20.57 8.52
CA THR A 393 31.69 -20.10 7.17
C THR A 393 32.28 -21.23 6.34
N ARG A 394 33.16 -22.06 6.91
CA ARG A 394 33.72 -23.25 6.25
C ARG A 394 32.63 -24.28 5.91
N LYS A 395 31.66 -24.50 6.80
CA LYS A 395 30.50 -25.36 6.53
C LYS A 395 29.63 -24.85 5.39
N ALA A 396 29.53 -23.53 5.20
CA ALA A 396 28.87 -22.95 4.03
C ALA A 396 29.73 -23.17 2.76
N ALA A 397 31.05 -22.93 2.84
CA ALA A 397 31.97 -23.11 1.74
C ALA A 397 32.04 -24.56 1.20
N GLN A 398 31.96 -25.56 2.08
CA GLN A 398 31.92 -26.98 1.72
C GLN A 398 30.73 -27.37 0.83
N LYS A 399 29.62 -26.61 0.85
CA LYS A 399 28.50 -26.84 -0.09
C LYS A 399 28.83 -26.40 -1.51
N GLY A 400 29.77 -25.46 -1.69
CA GLY A 400 30.04 -24.81 -2.97
C GLY A 400 29.02 -23.74 -3.35
N TRP A 401 29.37 -22.90 -4.33
CA TRP A 401 28.56 -21.77 -4.77
C TRP A 401 27.18 -22.19 -5.32
N ASP A 402 27.13 -23.18 -6.21
CA ASP A 402 25.90 -23.53 -6.92
C ASP A 402 24.79 -24.02 -5.97
N ALA A 403 25.15 -24.90 -5.03
CA ALA A 403 24.21 -25.39 -4.01
C ALA A 403 23.77 -24.29 -3.04
N PHE A 404 24.67 -23.36 -2.69
CA PHE A 404 24.35 -22.20 -1.85
C PHE A 404 23.40 -21.22 -2.56
N ALA A 405 23.64 -20.93 -3.83
CA ALA A 405 22.78 -20.08 -4.65
C ALA A 405 21.40 -20.72 -4.88
N GLU A 406 21.33 -22.04 -5.08
CA GLU A 406 20.08 -22.81 -5.18
C GLU A 406 19.27 -22.79 -3.87
N GLU A 407 19.93 -23.00 -2.72
CA GLU A 407 19.31 -22.90 -1.40
C GLU A 407 18.64 -21.52 -1.21
N ASN A 408 19.35 -20.45 -1.59
CA ASN A 408 18.80 -19.10 -1.53
C ASN A 408 17.64 -18.88 -2.52
N ARG A 409 17.77 -19.35 -3.77
CA ARG A 409 16.73 -19.20 -4.80
C ARG A 409 15.41 -19.84 -4.36
N ARG A 410 15.46 -21.04 -3.79
CA ARG A 410 14.27 -21.74 -3.28
C ARG A 410 13.60 -20.96 -2.14
N ALA A 411 14.39 -20.38 -1.24
CA ALA A 411 13.87 -19.57 -0.16
C ALA A 411 13.24 -18.25 -0.66
N MET A 412 13.88 -17.60 -1.64
CA MET A 412 13.33 -16.41 -2.29
C MET A 412 12.07 -16.71 -3.11
N GLN A 413 11.98 -17.87 -3.77
CA GLN A 413 10.76 -18.31 -4.44
C GLN A 413 9.58 -18.39 -3.45
N LYS A 414 9.78 -19.04 -2.30
CA LYS A 414 8.76 -19.11 -1.23
C LYS A 414 8.36 -17.74 -0.69
N TYR A 415 9.29 -16.79 -0.65
CA TYR A 415 9.00 -15.40 -0.31
C TYR A 415 8.07 -14.76 -1.35
N TRP A 416 8.42 -14.86 -2.63
CA TRP A 416 7.64 -14.27 -3.72
C TRP A 416 6.26 -14.89 -3.92
N GLU A 417 6.11 -16.19 -3.67
CA GLU A 417 4.80 -16.89 -3.70
C GLU A 417 3.76 -16.26 -2.75
N ARG A 418 4.21 -15.52 -1.72
CA ARG A 418 3.36 -14.95 -0.66
C ARG A 418 3.25 -13.43 -0.69
N VAL A 419 4.19 -12.75 -1.35
CA VAL A 419 4.35 -11.29 -1.24
C VAL A 419 4.27 -10.58 -2.60
N ASP A 420 4.38 -11.29 -3.72
CA ASP A 420 4.35 -10.67 -5.04
C ASP A 420 3.04 -9.89 -5.28
N VAL A 421 3.19 -8.72 -5.89
CA VAL A 421 2.08 -7.88 -6.34
C VAL A 421 2.16 -7.82 -7.85
N ARG A 422 1.09 -8.20 -8.53
CA ARG A 422 1.03 -8.18 -10.00
C ARG A 422 0.33 -6.91 -10.47
N LEU A 423 0.94 -6.19 -11.40
CA LEU A 423 0.40 -4.99 -12.05
C LEU A 423 0.37 -5.23 -13.56
N ARG A 424 -0.80 -5.59 -14.10
CA ARG A 424 -0.97 -5.87 -15.53
C ARG A 424 -1.02 -4.58 -16.34
N GLY A 425 -0.38 -4.55 -17.51
CA GLY A 425 -0.30 -3.36 -18.36
C GLY A 425 0.79 -2.36 -17.95
N ALA A 426 1.52 -2.59 -16.85
CA ALA A 426 2.45 -1.63 -16.25
C ALA A 426 3.86 -2.22 -15.99
N HIS A 427 4.54 -2.73 -17.02
CA HIS A 427 5.80 -3.49 -16.88
C HIS A 427 6.89 -2.80 -16.05
N THR A 428 7.11 -1.50 -16.25
CA THR A 428 8.13 -0.74 -15.50
C THR A 428 7.74 -0.53 -14.03
N LEU A 429 6.46 -0.26 -13.77
CA LEU A 429 5.94 -0.11 -12.39
C LEU A 429 5.90 -1.44 -11.64
N GLN A 430 5.68 -2.55 -12.36
CA GLN A 430 5.79 -3.90 -11.83
C GLN A 430 7.20 -4.19 -11.30
N GLY A 431 8.25 -3.79 -12.05
CA GLY A 431 9.64 -3.88 -11.60
C GLY A 431 9.90 -3.03 -10.36
N ALA A 432 9.39 -1.80 -10.33
CA ALA A 432 9.52 -0.90 -9.18
C ALA A 432 8.83 -1.43 -7.90
N MET A 433 7.63 -2.01 -8.04
CA MET A 433 6.91 -2.63 -6.92
C MET A 433 7.71 -3.80 -6.34
N ARG A 434 8.20 -4.72 -7.18
CA ARG A 434 9.03 -5.85 -6.75
C ARG A 434 10.34 -5.40 -6.15
N TYR A 435 10.97 -4.36 -6.70
CA TYR A 435 12.18 -3.80 -6.11
C TYR A 435 11.95 -3.28 -4.69
N ASN A 436 10.88 -2.52 -4.47
CA ASN A 436 10.50 -2.05 -3.14
C ASN A 436 10.26 -3.20 -2.16
N LEU A 437 9.53 -4.23 -2.57
CA LEU A 437 9.29 -5.43 -1.76
C LEU A 437 10.58 -6.21 -1.46
N LEU A 438 11.51 -6.31 -2.42
CA LEU A 438 12.82 -6.91 -2.20
C LEU A 438 13.63 -6.13 -1.17
N GLN A 439 13.70 -4.80 -1.29
CA GLN A 439 14.51 -3.99 -0.38
C GLN A 439 13.97 -4.00 1.06
N ILE A 440 12.65 -4.06 1.24
CA ILE A 440 12.04 -4.29 2.57
C ILE A 440 12.46 -5.66 3.11
N ASN A 441 12.44 -6.72 2.28
CA ASN A 441 12.93 -8.03 2.70
C ASN A 441 14.42 -8.01 3.04
N ASN A 442 15.26 -7.35 2.23
CA ASN A 442 16.69 -7.21 2.52
C ASN A 442 16.97 -6.50 3.85
N ALA A 443 16.05 -5.63 4.31
CA ALA A 443 16.21 -4.88 5.55
C ALA A 443 15.56 -5.54 6.77
N TYR A 444 14.45 -6.26 6.60
CA TYR A 444 13.63 -6.75 7.71
C TYR A 444 13.36 -8.26 7.66
N SER A 445 14.14 -9.04 6.90
CA SER A 445 13.84 -10.46 6.68
C SER A 445 14.13 -11.42 7.82
N GLN A 446 14.82 -10.98 8.87
CA GLN A 446 15.19 -11.82 9.99
C GLN A 446 14.53 -11.32 11.26
N THR A 447 14.16 -12.28 12.12
CA THR A 447 13.77 -12.00 13.50
C THR A 447 15.02 -11.71 14.31
N GLY A 448 14.98 -10.70 15.17
CA GLY A 448 16.19 -10.22 15.82
C GLY A 448 15.96 -9.63 17.21
N LEU A 449 17.08 -9.54 17.94
CA LEU A 449 17.18 -8.82 19.21
C LEU A 449 17.36 -7.31 19.01
N PHE A 450 17.69 -6.89 17.79
CA PHE A 450 18.17 -5.56 17.45
C PHE A 450 17.06 -4.60 17.04
N ALA A 451 17.37 -3.30 17.06
CA ALA A 451 16.52 -2.31 16.39
C ALA A 451 16.42 -2.57 14.89
N PHE A 452 15.33 -2.05 14.33
CA PHE A 452 15.00 -2.14 12.92
C PHE A 452 15.12 -0.74 12.30
N PRO A 453 16.26 -0.39 11.67
CA PRO A 453 16.50 0.97 11.20
C PRO A 453 15.49 1.41 10.15
N THR A 454 15.04 2.66 10.18
CA THR A 454 14.11 3.23 9.19
C THR A 454 14.63 3.13 7.75
N ARG A 455 15.96 3.18 7.59
CA ARG A 455 16.66 3.11 6.30
C ARG A 455 17.20 1.71 5.98
N GLY A 456 16.93 0.73 6.85
CA GLY A 456 17.58 -0.57 6.84
C GLY A 456 19.11 -0.46 6.96
N LEU A 457 19.81 -1.51 6.59
CA LEU A 457 21.28 -1.59 6.59
C LEU A 457 21.87 -1.10 5.26
N THR A 458 21.35 0.00 4.72
CA THR A 458 21.70 0.47 3.36
C THR A 458 22.72 1.60 3.33
N SER A 459 22.88 2.35 4.42
CA SER A 459 23.90 3.39 4.60
C SER A 459 24.03 3.79 6.07
N GLY A 460 25.08 4.56 6.39
CA GLY A 460 25.22 5.23 7.70
C GLY A 460 24.38 6.50 7.85
N VAL A 461 23.58 6.86 6.84
CA VAL A 461 22.67 8.03 6.90
C VAL A 461 21.66 7.80 8.01
N ASP A 462 21.29 8.86 8.72
CA ASP A 462 20.38 8.80 9.88
C ASP A 462 20.91 7.91 11.03
N GLY A 463 22.19 7.53 11.03
CA GLY A 463 22.84 6.78 12.10
C GLY A 463 22.36 5.33 12.26
N GLY A 464 21.58 4.79 11.32
CA GLY A 464 20.97 3.46 11.46
C GLY A 464 19.94 3.37 12.59
N LEU A 465 19.28 4.47 12.92
CA LEU A 465 18.29 4.56 13.99
C LEU A 465 16.90 4.04 13.55
N GLN A 466 16.21 3.34 14.45
CA GLN A 466 14.77 3.07 14.33
C GLN A 466 13.98 4.32 14.76
N ARG A 467 12.93 4.65 13.99
CA ARG A 467 12.02 5.78 14.24
C ARG A 467 10.57 5.32 14.24
N TRP A 468 9.67 6.23 14.61
CA TRP A 468 8.21 6.00 14.67
C TRP A 468 7.59 5.45 13.38
N ASP A 469 8.18 5.76 12.23
CA ASP A 469 7.61 5.41 10.94
C ASP A 469 7.72 3.90 10.64
N VAL A 470 8.67 3.21 11.27
CA VAL A 470 8.75 1.74 11.29
C VAL A 470 7.50 1.16 11.98
N ASP A 471 7.19 1.65 13.18
CA ASP A 471 6.01 1.20 13.92
C ASP A 471 4.70 1.58 13.19
N ALA A 472 4.63 2.78 12.61
CA ALA A 472 3.42 3.28 11.93
C ALA A 472 3.12 2.61 10.58
N PHE A 473 4.14 2.24 9.79
CA PHE A 473 3.94 1.74 8.41
C PHE A 473 4.51 0.34 8.18
N ILE A 474 5.71 0.03 8.69
CA ILE A 474 6.34 -1.28 8.45
C ILE A 474 5.62 -2.38 9.25
N VAL A 475 5.24 -2.12 10.51
CA VAL A 475 4.52 -3.11 11.33
C VAL A 475 3.16 -3.48 10.70
N PRO A 476 2.25 -2.55 10.38
CA PRO A 476 0.98 -2.92 9.72
C PRO A 476 1.17 -3.63 8.37
N PHE A 477 2.15 -3.21 7.56
CA PHE A 477 2.51 -3.89 6.32
C PHE A 477 2.96 -5.33 6.57
N LEU A 478 3.88 -5.56 7.51
CA LEU A 478 4.37 -6.89 7.84
C LEU A 478 3.31 -7.73 8.55
N SER A 479 2.36 -7.16 9.27
CA SER A 479 1.25 -7.92 9.87
C SER A 479 0.44 -8.68 8.82
N HIS A 480 0.28 -8.14 7.61
CA HIS A 480 -0.39 -8.83 6.51
C HIS A 480 0.52 -9.79 5.74
N LEU A 481 1.80 -9.50 5.59
CA LEU A 481 2.69 -10.27 4.69
C LEU A 481 3.59 -11.26 5.43
N ASN A 482 4.05 -10.90 6.62
CA ASN A 482 4.89 -11.72 7.48
C ASN A 482 4.73 -11.36 8.98
N PRO A 483 3.68 -11.87 9.64
CA PRO A 483 3.37 -11.61 11.04
C PRO A 483 4.53 -11.89 12.00
N ALA A 484 5.35 -12.92 11.75
CA ALA A 484 6.47 -13.25 12.61
C ALA A 484 7.52 -12.11 12.65
N LYS A 485 7.73 -11.43 11.51
CA LYS A 485 8.63 -10.27 11.44
C LYS A 485 8.02 -9.03 12.11
N ALA A 486 6.74 -8.78 11.89
CA ALA A 486 6.01 -7.70 12.59
C ALA A 486 6.08 -7.88 14.12
N ARG A 487 5.87 -9.11 14.59
CA ARG A 487 5.99 -9.48 15.99
C ARG A 487 7.36 -9.19 16.56
N SER A 488 8.43 -9.56 15.84
CA SER A 488 9.81 -9.32 16.29
C SER A 488 10.13 -7.83 16.48
N ILE A 489 9.55 -6.93 15.66
CA ILE A 489 9.68 -5.47 15.83
C ILE A 489 9.00 -5.02 17.13
N LEU A 490 7.81 -5.54 17.43
CA LEU A 490 7.07 -5.23 18.66
C LEU A 490 7.74 -5.84 19.90
N GLU A 491 8.30 -7.05 19.80
CA GLU A 491 9.09 -7.67 20.87
C GLU A 491 10.35 -6.86 21.21
N PHE A 492 10.98 -6.20 20.22
CA PHE A 492 12.03 -5.24 20.49
C PHE A 492 11.53 -4.07 21.37
N ARG A 493 10.33 -3.55 21.10
CA ARG A 493 9.71 -2.53 21.98
C ARG A 493 9.44 -3.10 23.37
N ILE A 494 8.83 -4.28 23.48
CA ILE A 494 8.52 -4.93 24.77
C ILE A 494 9.78 -5.12 25.63
N ARG A 495 10.87 -5.63 25.05
CA ARG A 495 12.17 -5.76 25.75
C ARG A 495 12.76 -4.41 26.18
N GLY A 496 12.49 -3.36 25.41
CA GLY A 496 12.92 -1.98 25.67
C GLY A 496 12.12 -1.25 26.77
N LEU A 497 11.14 -1.91 27.42
CA LEU A 497 10.24 -1.25 28.37
C LEU A 497 10.97 -0.67 29.59
N THR A 498 12.04 -1.33 30.06
CA THR A 498 12.86 -0.81 31.17
C THR A 498 13.58 0.48 30.76
N GLN A 499 14.15 0.53 29.56
CA GLN A 499 14.78 1.73 29.01
C GLN A 499 13.76 2.86 28.88
N ALA A 500 12.54 2.56 28.44
CA ALA A 500 11.45 3.53 28.35
C ALA A 500 11.01 4.07 29.73
N ARG A 501 11.05 3.25 30.79
CA ARG A 501 10.81 3.69 32.17
C ARG A 501 11.92 4.60 32.69
N ASN A 502 13.18 4.30 32.35
CA ASN A 502 14.31 5.16 32.72
C ASN A 502 14.16 6.54 32.06
N ILE A 503 13.74 6.60 30.80
CA ILE A 503 13.48 7.87 30.10
C ILE A 503 12.32 8.64 30.75
N ALA A 504 11.25 7.95 31.16
CA ALA A 504 10.15 8.59 31.88
C ALA A 504 10.62 9.17 33.23
N ALA A 505 11.44 8.42 33.98
CA ALA A 505 12.02 8.87 35.24
C ALA A 505 12.99 10.05 35.04
N ASP A 506 13.80 10.04 33.96
CA ASP A 506 14.69 11.16 33.59
C ASP A 506 13.92 12.45 33.25
N LEU A 507 12.62 12.35 32.96
CA LEU A 507 11.70 13.47 32.76
C LEU A 507 10.85 13.80 33.99
N ASP A 508 11.21 13.27 35.17
CA ASP A 508 10.50 13.42 36.44
C ASP A 508 9.03 12.94 36.40
N LEU A 509 8.71 11.92 35.57
CA LEU A 509 7.41 11.27 35.61
C LEU A 509 7.37 10.21 36.73
N PRO A 510 6.39 10.26 37.66
CA PRO A 510 6.37 9.38 38.83
C PRO A 510 6.04 7.93 38.49
N ARG A 511 5.29 7.70 37.40
CA ARG A 511 4.96 6.39 36.85
C ARG A 511 4.80 6.44 35.33
N GLY A 512 4.88 5.26 34.71
CA GLY A 512 4.74 5.07 33.26
C GLY A 512 6.05 4.80 32.53
N ALA A 513 5.98 4.69 31.20
CA ALA A 513 7.12 4.42 30.33
C ALA A 513 7.04 5.27 29.07
N LEU A 514 8.14 5.93 28.68
CA LEU A 514 8.21 6.77 27.50
C LEU A 514 9.25 6.22 26.51
N TYR A 515 8.79 5.82 25.32
CA TYR A 515 9.71 5.36 24.29
C TYR A 515 10.45 6.51 23.62
N PRO A 516 11.75 6.34 23.33
CA PRO A 516 12.53 7.36 22.66
C PRO A 516 12.10 7.50 21.20
N ARG A 517 12.29 8.72 20.66
CA ARG A 517 12.02 9.02 19.25
C ARG A 517 12.98 8.29 18.30
N LEU A 518 14.23 8.13 18.73
CA LEU A 518 15.34 7.61 17.94
C LEU A 518 16.07 6.57 18.79
N THR A 519 16.27 5.36 18.30
CA THR A 519 16.95 4.32 19.08
C THR A 519 17.61 3.21 18.26
N ILE A 520 18.62 2.56 18.83
CA ILE A 520 19.27 1.34 18.32
C ILE A 520 19.13 0.17 19.31
N ASP A 521 19.12 0.44 20.62
CA ASP A 521 19.13 -0.58 21.68
C ASP A 521 18.01 -0.38 22.72
N GLY A 522 17.07 0.53 22.43
CA GLY A 522 15.98 0.91 23.32
C GLY A 522 16.26 2.17 24.13
N SER A 523 17.53 2.61 24.27
CA SER A 523 17.83 3.87 24.95
C SER A 523 17.56 5.08 24.05
N ASP A 524 17.43 6.25 24.67
CA ASP A 524 17.28 7.51 23.94
C ASP A 524 18.56 7.90 23.19
N ASN A 525 18.39 8.70 22.15
CA ASN A 525 19.46 9.19 21.29
C ASN A 525 19.22 10.69 21.01
N PRO A 526 20.25 11.53 21.02
CA PRO A 526 20.13 12.97 20.85
C PRO A 526 19.29 13.38 19.63
N SER A 527 18.39 14.32 19.86
CA SER A 527 17.65 15.02 18.82
C SER A 527 18.12 16.46 18.69
N SER A 528 18.00 17.03 17.49
CA SER A 528 18.28 18.44 17.22
C SER A 528 17.28 19.39 17.86
N ILE A 529 16.13 18.88 18.34
CA ILE A 529 15.05 19.66 18.95
C ILE A 529 14.72 19.04 20.31
N CYS A 530 14.74 19.86 21.36
CA CYS A 530 14.29 19.49 22.70
C CYS A 530 12.75 19.48 22.69
N ALA A 531 12.12 18.35 22.35
CA ALA A 531 10.67 18.27 22.21
C ALA A 531 10.11 17.05 22.92
N ALA A 532 8.97 17.22 23.61
CA ALA A 532 8.24 16.14 24.24
C ALA A 532 7.56 15.26 23.18
N PHE A 533 8.29 14.29 22.65
CA PHE A 533 7.84 13.35 21.59
C PHE A 533 6.94 12.23 22.12
N LEU A 534 5.96 12.58 22.96
CA LEU A 534 5.06 11.61 23.60
C LEU A 534 4.27 10.77 22.59
N PHE A 535 4.05 11.30 21.38
CA PHE A 535 3.33 10.60 20.32
C PHE A 535 3.94 9.23 19.97
N MET A 536 5.23 8.99 20.28
CA MET A 536 5.88 7.68 20.14
C MET A 536 5.09 6.58 20.83
N ASN A 537 4.63 6.82 22.06
CA ASN A 537 3.85 5.86 22.83
C ASN A 537 2.56 5.48 22.10
N ALA A 538 1.85 6.48 21.59
CA ALA A 538 0.59 6.25 20.88
C ALA A 538 0.79 5.54 19.54
N VAL A 539 1.89 5.82 18.82
CA VAL A 539 2.23 5.12 17.58
C VAL A 539 2.59 3.66 17.83
N ILE A 540 3.34 3.35 18.90
CA ILE A 540 3.66 1.96 19.28
C ILE A 540 2.39 1.22 19.72
N ALA A 541 1.53 1.87 20.52
CA ALA A 541 0.23 1.30 20.90
C ALA A 541 -0.66 1.04 19.67
N PHE A 542 -0.68 1.97 18.70
CA PHE A 542 -1.35 1.77 17.42
C PHE A 542 -0.78 0.55 16.68
N ALA A 543 0.54 0.44 16.56
CA ALA A 543 1.20 -0.67 15.88
C ALA A 543 0.89 -2.03 16.52
N LEU A 544 0.92 -2.09 17.86
CA LEU A 544 0.55 -3.28 18.63
C LEU A 544 -0.92 -3.64 18.41
N HIS A 545 -1.82 -2.66 18.44
CA HIS A 545 -3.24 -2.89 18.18
C HIS A 545 -3.48 -3.40 16.75
N GLN A 546 -2.89 -2.75 15.73
CA GLN A 546 -2.98 -3.19 14.34
C GLN A 546 -2.46 -4.62 14.17
N TYR A 547 -1.34 -4.97 14.80
CA TYR A 547 -0.82 -6.32 14.80
C TYR A 547 -1.81 -7.33 15.36
N VAL A 548 -2.37 -7.08 16.54
CA VAL A 548 -3.33 -8.00 17.19
C VAL A 548 -4.58 -8.18 16.33
N ILE A 549 -5.18 -7.09 15.80
CA ILE A 549 -6.42 -7.20 15.01
C ILE A 549 -6.24 -7.87 13.64
N ILE A 550 -5.06 -7.73 13.02
CA ILE A 550 -4.77 -8.34 11.72
C ILE A 550 -4.42 -9.83 11.88
N THR A 551 -3.64 -10.16 12.91
CA THR A 551 -3.05 -11.50 13.06
C THR A 551 -3.89 -12.42 13.95
N ASN A 552 -4.70 -11.83 14.85
CA ASN A 552 -5.35 -12.49 15.98
C ASN A 552 -4.36 -13.18 16.94
N ASP A 553 -3.10 -12.73 16.98
CA ASP A 553 -2.11 -13.18 17.96
C ASP A 553 -2.25 -12.39 19.27
N TRP A 554 -3.13 -12.86 20.13
CA TRP A 554 -3.30 -12.33 21.50
C TRP A 554 -2.12 -12.68 22.42
N GLY A 555 -1.32 -13.69 22.07
CA GLY A 555 -0.19 -14.13 22.90
C GLY A 555 0.88 -13.05 23.08
N ILE A 556 1.04 -12.14 22.12
CA ILE A 556 1.95 -11.00 22.28
C ILE A 556 1.60 -10.11 23.48
N LEU A 557 0.32 -10.05 23.86
CA LEU A 557 -0.12 -9.28 25.03
C LEU A 557 0.30 -9.95 26.33
N ASP A 558 0.26 -11.29 26.37
CA ASP A 558 0.76 -12.09 27.50
C ASP A 558 2.28 -12.01 27.62
N ASP A 559 2.99 -11.92 26.49
CA ASP A 559 4.46 -11.82 26.44
C ASP A 559 5.02 -10.42 26.78
N GLY A 560 4.22 -9.56 27.42
CA GLY A 560 4.63 -8.21 27.86
C GLY A 560 3.98 -7.06 27.10
N GLY A 561 3.19 -7.34 26.06
CA GLY A 561 2.49 -6.32 25.28
C GLY A 561 1.43 -5.56 26.08
N ALA A 562 0.75 -6.22 27.02
CA ALA A 562 -0.20 -5.56 27.92
C ALA A 562 0.52 -4.58 28.86
N GLU A 563 1.61 -5.01 29.48
CA GLU A 563 2.44 -4.17 30.35
C GLU A 563 3.00 -2.94 29.61
N LEU A 564 3.41 -3.11 28.35
CA LEU A 564 3.81 -2.02 27.47
C LEU A 564 2.65 -1.05 27.26
N LEU A 565 1.46 -1.54 26.88
CA LEU A 565 0.30 -0.72 26.58
C LEU A 565 -0.10 0.15 27.76
N PHE A 566 -0.23 -0.43 28.96
CA PHE A 566 -0.65 0.29 30.16
C PHE A 566 0.44 1.22 30.71
N SER A 567 1.71 0.76 30.75
CA SER A 567 2.81 1.63 31.20
C SER A 567 2.95 2.88 30.32
N THR A 568 2.75 2.74 29.01
CA THR A 568 2.81 3.88 28.08
C THR A 568 1.55 4.76 28.16
N ALA A 569 0.38 4.20 28.49
CA ALA A 569 -0.86 4.95 28.67
C ALA A 569 -0.83 5.88 29.90
N LEU A 570 -0.18 5.43 31.00
CA LEU A 570 -0.03 6.22 32.22
C LEU A 570 0.70 7.56 31.99
N VAL A 571 1.61 7.64 31.01
CA VAL A 571 2.28 8.89 30.66
C VAL A 571 1.28 9.99 30.28
N TRP A 572 0.17 9.65 29.64
CA TRP A 572 -0.87 10.63 29.32
C TRP A 572 -1.55 11.18 30.57
N MET A 573 -1.71 10.35 31.62
CA MET A 573 -2.33 10.77 32.88
C MET A 573 -1.39 11.68 33.68
N GLU A 574 -0.10 11.36 33.71
CA GLU A 574 0.90 12.18 34.39
C GLU A 574 1.10 13.55 33.70
N TRP A 575 1.11 13.54 32.35
CA TRP A 575 1.36 14.74 31.56
C TRP A 575 0.13 15.63 31.37
N GLY A 576 -1.04 15.02 31.14
CA GLY A 576 -2.24 15.74 30.77
C GLY A 576 -2.84 16.58 31.90
N ARG A 577 -3.60 17.62 31.54
CA ARG A 577 -4.21 18.53 32.49
C ARG A 577 -5.66 18.83 32.10
N TRP A 578 -6.53 18.82 33.11
CA TRP A 578 -7.92 19.22 32.96
C TRP A 578 -8.06 20.73 32.99
N ASP A 579 -8.80 21.28 32.03
CA ASP A 579 -9.18 22.70 31.99
C ASP A 579 -10.63 22.80 31.51
N LYS A 580 -11.50 23.40 32.32
CA LYS A 580 -12.94 23.57 32.03
C LYS A 580 -13.65 22.30 31.52
N GLY A 581 -13.30 21.14 32.08
CA GLY A 581 -13.90 19.86 31.71
C GLY A 581 -13.36 19.24 30.42
N VAL A 582 -12.31 19.81 29.82
CA VAL A 582 -11.59 19.26 28.67
C VAL A 582 -10.20 18.80 29.12
N PHE A 583 -9.76 17.67 28.59
CA PHE A 583 -8.43 17.10 28.86
C PHE A 583 -7.43 17.58 27.80
N HIS A 584 -6.38 18.25 28.25
CA HIS A 584 -5.39 18.88 27.38
C HIS A 584 -4.02 18.22 27.49
N LEU A 585 -3.37 18.03 26.33
CA LEU A 585 -1.95 17.70 26.25
C LEU A 585 -1.19 18.95 25.77
N ARG A 586 -0.41 19.55 26.67
CA ARG A 586 0.30 20.82 26.45
C ARG A 586 1.79 20.59 26.26
N SER A 587 2.46 21.50 25.55
CA SER A 587 3.90 21.44 25.29
C SER A 587 4.37 20.12 24.66
N VAL A 588 3.58 19.56 23.74
CA VAL A 588 3.86 18.30 23.03
C VAL A 588 4.29 18.56 21.60
N SER A 589 4.87 17.56 20.93
CA SER A 589 5.12 17.63 19.48
C SER A 589 4.42 16.50 18.76
N GLY A 590 4.18 16.68 17.46
CA GLY A 590 3.78 15.62 16.54
C GLY A 590 4.96 15.15 15.66
N PRO A 591 4.70 14.24 14.71
CA PRO A 591 5.65 13.82 13.69
C PRO A 591 6.24 14.97 12.85
N ASP A 592 5.49 16.04 12.64
CA ASP A 592 5.93 17.20 11.88
C ASP A 592 7.00 18.01 12.61
N THR A 593 8.24 17.95 12.12
CA THR A 593 9.35 18.72 12.68
C THR A 593 9.27 20.22 12.42
N TYR A 594 8.33 20.70 11.60
CA TYR A 594 8.10 22.13 11.36
C TYR A 594 7.14 22.78 12.35
N ASN A 595 6.46 21.97 13.17
CA ASN A 595 5.57 22.44 14.23
C ASN A 595 6.06 21.87 15.57
N GLY A 596 7.19 22.41 16.05
CA GLY A 596 7.81 21.98 17.30
C GLY A 596 7.18 22.62 18.54
N ILE A 597 7.00 21.82 19.60
CA ILE A 597 6.44 22.14 20.93
C ILE A 597 5.21 23.06 20.86
N VAL A 598 4.04 22.43 20.80
CA VAL A 598 2.74 23.09 20.68
C VAL A 598 1.75 22.50 21.68
N ASP A 599 0.65 23.21 21.90
CA ASP A 599 -0.44 22.74 22.73
C ASP A 599 -1.50 22.06 21.88
N ASN A 600 -1.95 20.89 22.33
CA ASN A 600 -3.00 20.09 21.73
C ASN A 600 -2.72 19.78 20.25
N ASN A 601 -1.52 19.27 19.96
CA ASN A 601 -1.19 18.79 18.61
C ASN A 601 -2.24 17.76 18.19
N PHE A 602 -2.87 17.97 17.03
CA PHE A 602 -4.00 17.17 16.58
C PHE A 602 -3.65 15.68 16.43
N PHE A 603 -2.48 15.37 15.86
CA PHE A 603 -2.02 13.99 15.69
C PHE A 603 -1.82 13.32 17.05
N THR A 604 -1.09 13.97 17.95
CA THR A 604 -0.80 13.45 19.29
C THR A 604 -2.07 13.21 20.10
N ASN A 605 -2.99 14.18 20.13
CA ASN A 605 -4.26 14.04 20.87
C ASN A 605 -5.13 12.92 20.28
N THR A 606 -5.23 12.84 18.95
CA THR A 606 -6.06 11.82 18.28
C THR A 606 -5.56 10.41 18.53
N LEU A 607 -4.24 10.19 18.41
CA LEU A 607 -3.66 8.87 18.66
C LEU A 607 -3.57 8.55 20.16
N ALA A 608 -3.36 9.54 21.04
CA ALA A 608 -3.44 9.33 22.49
C ALA A 608 -4.84 8.91 22.92
N ARG A 609 -5.89 9.53 22.36
CA ARG A 609 -7.28 9.09 22.56
C ARG A 609 -7.46 7.63 22.12
N TYR A 610 -7.02 7.27 20.91
CA TYR A 610 -7.11 5.90 20.41
C TYR A 610 -6.37 4.89 21.31
N HIS A 611 -5.19 5.25 21.80
CA HIS A 611 -4.41 4.45 22.75
C HIS A 611 -5.19 4.24 24.06
N LEU A 612 -5.71 5.31 24.66
CA LEU A 612 -6.48 5.23 25.90
C LEU A 612 -7.77 4.42 25.74
N GLU A 613 -8.51 4.62 24.65
CA GLU A 613 -9.72 3.84 24.34
C GLU A 613 -9.42 2.33 24.28
N TRP A 614 -8.32 1.95 23.61
CA TRP A 614 -7.94 0.55 23.53
C TRP A 614 -7.43 -0.01 24.87
N ALA A 615 -6.69 0.78 25.65
CA ALA A 615 -6.26 0.39 26.99
C ALA A 615 -7.45 0.11 27.91
N VAL A 616 -8.50 0.94 27.87
CA VAL A 616 -9.74 0.74 28.63
C VAL A 616 -10.46 -0.54 28.19
N GLN A 617 -10.62 -0.74 26.88
CA GLN A 617 -11.23 -1.96 26.34
C GLN A 617 -10.48 -3.23 26.77
N LEU A 618 -9.14 -3.20 26.71
CA LEU A 618 -8.31 -4.34 27.11
C LEU A 618 -8.34 -4.55 28.63
N GLY A 619 -8.36 -3.48 29.42
CA GLY A 619 -8.46 -3.54 30.88
C GLY A 619 -9.78 -4.16 31.32
N ALA A 620 -10.89 -3.77 30.70
CA ALA A 620 -12.21 -4.37 30.91
C ALA A 620 -12.23 -5.86 30.50
N HIS A 621 -11.58 -6.21 29.39
CA HIS A 621 -11.46 -7.60 28.98
C HIS A 621 -10.71 -8.45 30.02
N TYR A 622 -9.56 -7.98 30.52
CA TYR A 622 -8.79 -8.72 31.53
C TYR A 622 -9.50 -8.78 32.89
N SER A 623 -10.19 -7.72 33.31
CA SER A 623 -10.92 -7.72 34.57
C SER A 623 -12.06 -8.75 34.58
N GLU A 624 -12.65 -9.05 33.43
CA GLU A 624 -13.69 -10.08 33.28
C GLU A 624 -13.11 -11.47 33.01
N ALA A 625 -12.17 -11.58 32.06
CA ALA A 625 -11.70 -12.88 31.56
C ALA A 625 -10.62 -13.52 32.43
N ASN A 626 -9.74 -12.73 33.05
CA ASN A 626 -8.64 -13.24 33.87
C ASN A 626 -8.19 -12.24 34.96
N VAL A 627 -8.96 -12.21 36.06
CA VAL A 627 -8.75 -11.30 37.21
C VAL A 627 -7.34 -11.42 37.79
N GLN A 628 -6.74 -12.61 37.80
CA GLN A 628 -5.39 -12.81 38.35
C GLN A 628 -4.32 -12.14 37.47
N ARG A 629 -4.41 -12.33 36.14
CA ARG A 629 -3.51 -11.66 35.20
C ARG A 629 -3.70 -10.15 35.24
N TRP A 630 -4.94 -9.67 35.37
CA TRP A 630 -5.22 -8.24 35.54
C TRP A 630 -4.53 -7.65 36.78
N ALA A 631 -4.62 -8.33 37.92
CA ALA A 631 -3.95 -7.89 39.15
C ALA A 631 -2.41 -7.83 38.99
N GLN A 632 -1.81 -8.78 38.27
CA GLN A 632 -0.37 -8.78 37.96
C GLN A 632 0.02 -7.58 37.06
N ILE A 633 -0.77 -7.31 36.02
CA ILE A 633 -0.53 -6.16 35.12
C ILE A 633 -0.63 -4.86 35.91
N LYS A 634 -1.67 -4.67 36.73
CA LYS A 634 -1.81 -3.48 37.58
C LYS A 634 -0.60 -3.28 38.49
N ALA A 635 -0.18 -4.35 39.18
CA ALA A 635 0.98 -4.30 40.05
C ALA A 635 2.27 -3.97 39.29
N TYR A 636 2.48 -4.57 38.11
CA TYR A 636 3.66 -4.32 37.28
C TYR A 636 3.73 -2.90 36.71
N CYS A 637 2.57 -2.31 36.38
CA CYS A 637 2.48 -0.96 35.83
C CYS A 637 2.34 0.13 36.90
N ALA A 638 2.23 -0.24 38.18
CA ALA A 638 1.90 0.68 39.28
C ALA A 638 0.58 1.44 39.04
N MET A 639 -0.43 0.71 38.54
CA MET A 639 -1.78 1.23 38.36
C MET A 639 -2.60 1.13 39.64
N ASP A 640 -3.39 2.17 39.90
CA ASP A 640 -4.44 2.19 40.91
C ASP A 640 -5.80 1.76 40.32
N ASP A 641 -6.81 1.63 41.18
CA ASP A 641 -8.14 1.18 40.77
C ASP A 641 -8.95 2.24 40.01
N LEU A 642 -8.54 3.51 40.04
CA LEU A 642 -9.20 4.63 39.35
C LEU A 642 -8.56 4.94 37.99
N ASP A 643 -7.35 4.44 37.73
CA ASP A 643 -6.61 4.74 36.50
C ASP A 643 -7.40 4.42 35.23
N LEU A 644 -8.11 3.28 35.17
CA LEU A 644 -8.93 2.96 34.00
C LEU A 644 -10.09 3.96 33.80
N GLU A 645 -10.75 4.38 34.88
CA GLU A 645 -11.82 5.38 34.81
C GLU A 645 -11.26 6.73 34.36
N HIS A 646 -10.08 7.13 34.88
CA HIS A 646 -9.40 8.34 34.46
C HIS A 646 -8.99 8.29 32.98
N MET A 647 -8.49 7.16 32.50
CA MET A 647 -8.15 6.94 31.09
C MET A 647 -9.38 7.07 30.20
N GLU A 648 -10.51 6.45 30.57
CA GLU A 648 -11.78 6.55 29.83
C GLU A 648 -12.29 7.99 29.76
N ARG A 649 -12.28 8.67 30.92
CA ARG A 649 -12.74 10.05 31.02
C ARG A 649 -11.86 11.00 30.20
N ALA A 650 -10.53 10.81 30.26
CA ALA A 650 -9.57 11.59 29.49
C ALA A 650 -9.70 11.35 27.98
N ALA A 651 -9.90 10.11 27.54
CA ALA A 651 -10.15 9.79 26.13
C ALA A 651 -11.42 10.48 25.62
N THR A 652 -12.50 10.43 26.40
CA THR A 652 -13.80 11.03 26.05
C THR A 652 -13.74 12.54 25.93
N HIS A 653 -12.96 13.21 26.79
CA HIS A 653 -12.89 14.68 26.85
C HIS A 653 -11.58 15.24 26.29
N MET A 654 -10.84 14.45 25.51
CA MET A 654 -9.58 14.89 24.90
C MET A 654 -9.82 16.10 24.00
N ALA A 655 -9.01 17.15 24.15
CA ALA A 655 -9.14 18.36 23.36
C ALA A 655 -8.98 18.08 21.85
N GLN A 656 -9.98 18.44 21.05
CA GLN A 656 -9.91 18.49 19.59
C GLN A 656 -10.53 19.81 19.12
N PHE A 657 -9.76 20.59 18.37
CA PHE A 657 -10.20 21.89 17.87
C PHE A 657 -10.63 21.78 16.42
N PHE A 658 -11.64 22.55 16.01
CA PHE A 658 -12.10 22.61 14.64
C PHE A 658 -12.25 24.07 14.22
N ASP A 659 -11.66 24.44 13.09
CA ASP A 659 -11.82 25.77 12.50
C ASP A 659 -13.04 25.75 11.55
N SER A 660 -14.14 26.35 11.99
CA SER A 660 -15.38 26.39 11.21
C SER A 660 -15.27 27.20 9.92
N THR A 661 -14.35 28.17 9.87
CA THR A 661 -14.18 29.08 8.72
C THR A 661 -13.64 28.33 7.50
N HIS A 662 -12.58 27.54 7.71
CA HIS A 662 -11.95 26.75 6.65
C HIS A 662 -12.46 25.31 6.62
N ARG A 663 -13.25 24.89 7.63
CA ARG A 663 -13.74 23.52 7.83
C ARG A 663 -12.62 22.49 7.97
N VAL A 664 -11.57 22.85 8.71
CA VAL A 664 -10.37 22.01 8.91
C VAL A 664 -10.04 21.85 10.38
N TYR A 665 -9.32 20.78 10.70
CA TYR A 665 -8.70 20.63 12.01
C TYR A 665 -7.33 21.31 11.97
N PRO A 666 -7.07 22.33 12.81
CA PRO A 666 -5.75 22.92 12.89
C PRO A 666 -4.74 21.94 13.51
N VAL A 667 -3.48 21.99 13.08
CA VAL A 667 -2.37 21.16 13.63
C VAL A 667 -2.26 21.34 15.14
N ASP A 668 -2.46 22.57 15.61
CA ASP A 668 -2.42 22.97 17.02
C ASP A 668 -3.35 24.17 17.26
N GLN A 669 -3.66 24.49 18.51
CA GLN A 669 -4.59 25.57 18.88
C GLN A 669 -4.20 26.99 18.38
N ALA A 670 -2.94 27.20 17.98
CA ALA A 670 -2.43 28.47 17.47
C ALA A 670 -2.18 28.46 15.96
N PHE A 671 -2.31 27.32 15.28
CA PHE A 671 -1.92 27.14 13.88
C PHE A 671 -2.60 28.15 12.93
N MET A 672 -3.90 28.38 13.11
CA MET A 672 -4.66 29.32 12.26
C MET A 672 -4.25 30.79 12.44
N ARG A 673 -3.54 31.11 13.52
CA ARG A 673 -3.00 32.46 13.80
C ARG A 673 -1.58 32.66 13.24
N LYS A 674 -0.91 31.60 12.78
CA LYS A 674 0.42 31.67 12.17
C LYS A 674 0.35 32.35 10.79
N LYS A 675 1.45 32.97 10.37
CA LYS A 675 1.53 33.62 9.05
C LYS A 675 1.54 32.57 7.93
N LYS A 676 0.84 32.79 6.82
CA LYS A 676 0.95 31.92 5.63
C LYS A 676 2.35 31.99 5.02
N TRP A 677 2.91 30.84 4.64
CA TRP A 677 4.18 30.79 3.90
C TRP A 677 3.95 31.08 2.40
N VAL A 678 4.91 31.71 1.73
CA VAL A 678 4.82 32.01 0.29
C VAL A 678 5.13 30.74 -0.50
N VAL A 679 4.13 30.22 -1.24
CA VAL A 679 4.18 28.90 -1.89
C VAL A 679 5.29 28.77 -2.95
N ASP A 680 5.68 29.87 -3.59
CA ASP A 680 6.73 29.86 -4.63
C ASP A 680 8.10 29.48 -4.06
N ASP A 681 8.40 29.83 -2.80
CA ASP A 681 9.64 29.43 -2.13
C ASP A 681 9.73 27.91 -1.93
N LEU A 682 8.59 27.23 -1.73
CA LEU A 682 8.52 25.77 -1.60
C LEU A 682 8.74 25.05 -2.93
N LYS A 683 8.52 25.75 -4.05
CA LYS A 683 8.65 25.21 -5.42
C LYS A 683 9.97 25.60 -6.11
N GLN A 684 10.56 26.74 -5.74
CA GLN A 684 11.76 27.29 -6.37
C GLN A 684 13.07 26.87 -5.67
N SER A 685 13.02 26.27 -4.48
CA SER A 685 14.22 25.85 -3.80
C SER A 685 14.84 24.59 -4.44
N ASN A 686 15.74 24.79 -5.41
CA ASN A 686 16.89 23.90 -5.63
C ASN A 686 17.85 23.86 -4.40
N LYS A 687 17.44 24.46 -3.27
CA LYS A 687 18.14 24.47 -2.01
C LYS A 687 17.62 23.32 -1.14
N SER A 688 18.51 22.78 -0.32
CA SER A 688 18.23 21.81 0.75
C SER A 688 17.03 22.23 1.63
N SER A 689 16.47 21.27 2.37
CA SER A 689 15.35 21.39 3.33
C SER A 689 15.16 22.79 3.94
N LEU A 690 13.92 23.24 4.20
CA LEU A 690 13.69 24.58 4.79
C LEU A 690 14.50 24.79 6.07
N ILE A 691 14.70 23.75 6.88
CA ILE A 691 15.52 23.86 8.11
C ILE A 691 17.02 24.05 7.83
N SER A 692 17.49 23.68 6.65
CA SER A 692 18.83 23.98 6.15
C SER A 692 18.94 25.41 5.59
N CYS A 693 17.82 26.02 5.17
CA CYS A 693 17.77 27.35 4.59
C CYS A 693 17.41 28.46 5.59
N TYR A 694 16.61 28.14 6.59
CA TYR A 694 16.02 29.09 7.53
C TYR A 694 16.21 28.62 8.96
N HIS A 695 16.40 29.59 9.86
CA HIS A 695 16.39 29.31 11.30
C HIS A 695 15.03 28.72 11.72
N PRO A 696 14.96 27.71 12.61
CA PRO A 696 13.69 27.06 12.99
C PRO A 696 12.58 28.01 13.45
N ASN A 697 12.91 29.05 14.23
CA ASN A 697 11.92 30.08 14.63
C ASN A 697 11.27 30.84 13.46
N VAL A 698 11.89 30.87 12.28
CA VAL A 698 11.23 31.37 11.07
C VAL A 698 10.15 30.39 10.62
N ILE A 699 10.44 29.10 10.62
CA ILE A 699 9.52 28.04 10.19
C ILE A 699 8.34 27.91 11.17
N TYR A 700 8.61 27.82 12.48
CA TYR A 700 7.62 27.52 13.53
C TYR A 700 6.48 28.55 13.65
N ARG A 701 6.68 29.78 13.16
CA ARG A 701 5.66 30.85 13.17
C ARG A 701 4.84 30.95 11.89
N HIS A 702 4.99 29.99 10.97
CA HIS A 702 4.26 29.95 9.70
C HIS A 702 3.40 28.69 9.55
N GLN A 703 2.40 28.78 8.69
CA GLN A 703 1.58 27.66 8.25
C GLN A 703 2.33 26.88 7.16
N VAL A 704 3.23 26.00 7.60
CA VAL A 704 3.99 25.10 6.73
C VAL A 704 4.21 23.78 7.45
N CYS A 705 4.15 22.68 6.69
CA CYS A 705 4.35 21.33 7.20
C CYS A 705 5.50 20.64 6.47
N ARG A 706 6.29 19.82 7.17
CA ARG A 706 7.20 18.86 6.52
C ARG A 706 6.50 17.54 6.29
N ILE A 707 5.79 17.08 7.31
CA ILE A 707 4.84 15.95 7.27
C ILE A 707 3.51 16.52 7.76
N PRO A 708 2.39 16.30 7.07
CA PRO A 708 1.12 16.90 7.46
C PRO A 708 0.47 16.08 8.59
N ASP A 709 0.75 16.42 9.86
CA ASP A 709 0.27 15.71 11.07
C ASP A 709 -1.24 15.38 11.02
N VAL A 710 -2.08 16.35 10.63
CA VAL A 710 -3.54 16.18 10.54
C VAL A 710 -3.91 15.10 9.53
N LEU A 711 -3.32 15.15 8.34
CA LEU A 711 -3.55 14.17 7.27
C LEU A 711 -2.96 12.81 7.60
N LEU A 712 -1.82 12.78 8.30
CA LEU A 712 -1.23 11.54 8.79
C LEU A 712 -2.16 10.83 9.78
N ALA A 713 -2.77 11.55 10.73
CA ALA A 713 -3.76 10.98 11.66
C ALA A 713 -4.97 10.41 10.90
N MET A 714 -5.48 11.15 9.90
CA MET A 714 -6.58 10.70 9.03
C MET A 714 -6.22 9.45 8.23
N ALA A 715 -4.98 9.34 7.75
CA ALA A 715 -4.52 8.18 7.00
C ALA A 715 -4.36 6.93 7.89
N MET A 716 -3.94 7.11 9.15
CA MET A 716 -3.76 6.02 10.12
C MET A 716 -5.08 5.56 10.76
N LEU A 717 -6.03 6.47 10.98
CA LEU A 717 -7.33 6.20 11.61
C LEU A 717 -8.51 6.61 10.71
N PRO A 718 -8.63 6.04 9.50
CA PRO A 718 -9.57 6.51 8.49
C PRO A 718 -11.05 6.37 8.89
N THR A 719 -11.37 5.51 9.85
CA THR A 719 -12.76 5.32 10.33
C THR A 719 -13.22 6.41 11.30
N GLN A 720 -12.33 7.30 11.74
CA GLN A 720 -12.68 8.39 12.66
C GLN A 720 -13.11 9.68 11.96
N PHE A 721 -13.06 9.73 10.62
CA PHE A 721 -13.28 10.95 9.85
C PHE A 721 -14.23 10.69 8.69
N THR A 722 -15.05 11.69 8.38
CA THR A 722 -15.91 11.68 7.20
C THR A 722 -15.13 12.01 5.93
N ALA A 723 -15.62 11.59 4.76
CA ALA A 723 -14.98 11.89 3.48
C ALA A 723 -14.88 13.41 3.23
N ASP A 724 -15.87 14.19 3.66
CA ASP A 724 -15.89 15.65 3.53
C ASP A 724 -14.82 16.32 4.39
N GLU A 725 -14.63 15.86 5.64
CA GLU A 725 -13.55 16.34 6.51
C GLU A 725 -12.18 16.04 5.91
N VAL A 726 -11.98 14.81 5.41
CA VAL A 726 -10.72 14.44 4.75
C VAL A 726 -10.48 15.33 3.54
N LYS A 727 -11.48 15.54 2.68
CA LYS A 727 -11.36 16.37 1.47
C LYS A 727 -11.02 17.83 1.79
N ALA A 728 -11.65 18.41 2.81
CA ALA A 728 -11.40 19.77 3.25
C ALA A 728 -9.96 19.93 3.78
N ASN A 729 -9.53 19.03 4.66
CA ASN A 729 -8.18 19.06 5.23
C ASN A 729 -7.11 18.79 4.17
N LEU A 730 -7.35 17.86 3.24
CA LEU A 730 -6.44 17.55 2.14
C LEU A 730 -6.19 18.79 1.27
N SER A 731 -7.26 19.48 0.88
CA SER A 731 -7.21 20.70 0.08
C SER A 731 -6.48 21.85 0.78
N PHE A 732 -6.50 21.89 2.11
CA PHE A 732 -5.82 22.90 2.90
C PHE A 732 -4.35 22.59 3.15
N TYR A 733 -4.02 21.36 3.53
CA TYR A 733 -2.68 20.98 3.99
C TYR A 733 -1.72 20.58 2.88
N GLU A 734 -2.21 19.98 1.78
CA GLU A 734 -1.35 19.56 0.68
C GLU A 734 -0.55 20.74 0.07
N PRO A 735 -1.13 21.93 -0.20
CA PRO A 735 -0.39 23.07 -0.78
C PRO A 735 0.66 23.70 0.14
N ILE A 736 0.55 23.51 1.47
CA ILE A 736 1.48 24.08 2.46
C ILE A 736 2.47 23.04 3.02
N THR A 737 2.49 21.84 2.44
CA THR A 737 3.41 20.77 2.84
C THR A 737 4.62 20.74 1.89
N SER A 738 5.83 20.65 2.45
CA SER A 738 7.06 20.55 1.66
C SER A 738 7.20 19.18 0.97
N THR A 739 7.98 19.13 -0.10
CA THR A 739 8.25 17.91 -0.87
C THR A 739 9.41 17.08 -0.32
N GLU A 740 9.96 17.46 0.84
CA GLU A 740 11.18 16.88 1.42
C GLU A 740 11.00 15.46 1.96
N SER A 741 9.77 15.10 2.37
CA SER A 741 9.48 13.77 2.87
C SER A 741 8.85 12.93 1.77
N ALA A 742 9.56 11.88 1.33
CA ALA A 742 9.02 10.92 0.37
C ALA A 742 7.75 10.22 0.87
N LEU A 743 7.55 10.16 2.20
CA LEU A 743 6.35 9.60 2.84
C LEU A 743 5.08 10.41 2.53
N ASN A 744 5.20 11.68 2.17
CA ASN A 744 4.05 12.52 1.81
C ASN A 744 3.29 11.95 0.60
N ASN A 745 3.99 11.29 -0.33
CA ASN A 745 3.33 10.59 -1.45
C ASN A 745 2.44 9.44 -0.97
N THR A 746 2.83 8.73 0.08
CA THR A 746 2.00 7.68 0.67
C THR A 746 0.76 8.27 1.35
N ILE A 747 0.95 9.29 2.19
CA ILE A 747 -0.12 9.92 2.96
C ILE A 747 -1.17 10.54 2.03
N PHE A 748 -0.74 11.39 1.09
CA PHE A 748 -1.65 12.03 0.15
C PHE A 748 -2.33 11.03 -0.76
N GLY A 749 -1.59 10.05 -1.30
CA GLY A 749 -2.15 9.03 -2.17
C GLY A 749 -3.27 8.24 -1.48
N MET A 750 -3.07 7.83 -0.22
CA MET A 750 -4.06 7.04 0.52
C MET A 750 -5.33 7.83 0.79
N LEU A 751 -5.19 9.11 1.14
CA LEU A 751 -6.34 9.99 1.39
C LEU A 751 -7.08 10.35 0.10
N HIS A 752 -6.37 10.68 -0.98
CA HIS A 752 -6.97 10.93 -2.30
C HIS A 752 -7.76 9.70 -2.76
N ALA A 753 -7.22 8.49 -2.62
CA ALA A 753 -7.95 7.25 -2.94
C ALA A 753 -9.19 7.07 -2.04
N GLY A 754 -9.08 7.38 -0.75
CA GLY A 754 -10.18 7.31 0.22
C GLY A 754 -11.33 8.29 -0.06
N VAL A 755 -11.05 9.45 -0.68
CA VAL A 755 -12.07 10.43 -1.12
C VAL A 755 -12.40 10.34 -2.62
N HIS A 756 -12.08 9.21 -3.25
CA HIS A 756 -12.38 8.92 -4.65
C HIS A 756 -11.70 9.82 -5.69
N ASN A 757 -10.61 10.51 -5.32
CA ASN A 757 -9.76 11.26 -6.24
C ASN A 757 -8.64 10.37 -6.80
N TYR A 758 -9.01 9.40 -7.65
CA TYR A 758 -8.10 8.36 -8.14
C TYR A 758 -7.01 8.87 -9.08
N GLU A 759 -7.25 9.97 -9.79
CA GLU A 759 -6.25 10.61 -10.63
C GLU A 759 -5.06 11.11 -9.78
N ALA A 760 -5.34 11.89 -8.72
CA ALA A 760 -4.32 12.36 -7.80
C ALA A 760 -3.66 11.20 -7.04
N ALA A 761 -4.44 10.21 -6.61
CA ALA A 761 -3.92 9.01 -5.95
C ALA A 761 -2.93 8.25 -6.86
N SER A 762 -3.23 8.12 -8.15
CA SER A 762 -2.37 7.45 -9.14
C SER A 762 -1.04 8.18 -9.30
N LYS A 763 -1.05 9.52 -9.36
CA LYS A 763 0.18 10.34 -9.42
C LYS A 763 1.06 10.12 -8.19
N HIS A 764 0.48 10.09 -7.00
CA HIS A 764 1.21 9.81 -5.77
C HIS A 764 1.71 8.38 -5.69
N PHE A 765 0.94 7.40 -6.20
CA PHE A 765 1.33 6.00 -6.24
C PHE A 765 2.56 5.79 -7.12
N GLN A 766 2.59 6.37 -8.32
CA GLN A 766 3.78 6.33 -9.18
C GLN A 766 4.99 6.95 -8.50
N LYS A 767 4.84 8.12 -7.85
CA LYS A 767 5.94 8.75 -7.10
C LYS A 767 6.45 7.82 -5.99
N ALA A 768 5.56 7.27 -5.17
CA ALA A 768 5.92 6.37 -4.07
C ALA A 768 6.69 5.12 -4.56
N LEU A 769 6.25 4.52 -5.68
CA LEU A 769 6.93 3.37 -6.28
C LEU A 769 8.36 3.69 -6.75
N CYS A 770 8.56 4.89 -7.30
CA CYS A 770 9.78 5.21 -8.04
C CYS A 770 10.87 5.89 -7.20
N VAL A 771 10.57 6.34 -5.97
CA VAL A 771 11.52 7.05 -5.08
C VAL A 771 12.86 6.31 -4.98
N ASN A 772 12.84 5.01 -4.70
CA ASN A 772 14.07 4.25 -4.52
C ASN A 772 14.74 3.87 -5.85
N VAL A 773 13.95 3.55 -6.89
CA VAL A 773 14.47 3.12 -8.20
C VAL A 773 15.15 4.25 -8.95
N ASN A 774 14.61 5.47 -8.84
CA ASN A 774 15.18 6.67 -9.47
C ASN A 774 16.44 7.18 -8.74
N GLY A 775 16.72 6.64 -7.55
CA GLY A 775 17.80 7.08 -6.71
C GLY A 775 17.48 8.36 -5.96
N THR A 776 17.94 8.43 -4.72
CA THR A 776 17.70 9.56 -3.82
C THR A 776 18.95 10.41 -3.70
N THR A 777 18.77 11.72 -3.48
CA THR A 777 19.89 12.67 -3.27
C THR A 777 20.74 12.28 -2.07
N ASP A 778 20.10 11.67 -1.06
CA ASP A 778 20.72 11.31 0.22
C ASP A 778 21.43 9.95 0.15
N SER A 779 21.47 9.32 -1.03
CA SER A 779 22.14 8.03 -1.27
C SER A 779 21.73 6.93 -0.26
N CYS A 780 20.44 6.85 0.09
CA CYS A 780 19.89 5.83 1.00
C CYS A 780 18.50 5.33 0.55
N MET A 781 18.05 4.20 1.10
CA MET A 781 16.71 3.66 0.83
C MET A 781 15.62 4.33 1.68
N HIS A 782 14.45 4.56 1.09
CA HIS A 782 13.22 4.99 1.77
C HIS A 782 12.28 3.79 1.93
N LEU A 783 12.56 2.94 2.93
CA LEU A 783 11.84 1.68 3.13
C LEU A 783 10.41 1.88 3.64
N THR A 784 10.18 2.89 4.48
CA THR A 784 8.83 3.29 4.90
C THR A 784 7.97 3.70 3.70
N THR A 785 8.52 4.46 2.75
CA THR A 785 7.82 4.81 1.50
C THR A 785 7.62 3.59 0.60
N ALA A 786 8.57 2.64 0.58
CA ALA A 786 8.43 1.38 -0.15
C ALA A 786 7.24 0.56 0.38
N ALA A 787 7.10 0.41 1.70
CA ALA A 787 5.94 -0.23 2.32
C ALA A 787 4.67 0.60 2.11
N GLY A 788 4.81 1.93 2.14
CA GLY A 788 3.76 2.89 1.83
C GLY A 788 3.18 2.72 0.42
N ALA A 789 3.98 2.35 -0.58
CA ALA A 789 3.48 2.05 -1.92
C ALA A 789 2.56 0.82 -1.92
N TRP A 790 2.91 -0.23 -1.17
CA TRP A 790 2.03 -1.39 -0.99
C TRP A 790 0.74 -1.01 -0.25
N LEU A 791 0.85 -0.26 0.86
CA LEU A 791 -0.31 0.22 1.62
C LEU A 791 -1.20 1.13 0.76
N LEU A 792 -0.64 1.97 -0.10
CA LEU A 792 -1.41 2.78 -1.04
C LEU A 792 -2.18 1.90 -2.05
N LEU A 793 -1.61 0.80 -2.53
CA LEU A 793 -2.34 -0.12 -3.39
C LEU A 793 -3.45 -0.86 -2.61
N THR A 794 -3.15 -1.40 -1.43
CA THR A 794 -4.09 -2.26 -0.70
C THR A 794 -5.09 -1.47 0.13
N VAL A 795 -4.62 -0.56 0.98
CA VAL A 795 -5.43 0.32 1.83
C VAL A 795 -5.98 1.49 1.01
N GLY A 796 -5.24 2.07 0.07
CA GLY A 796 -5.76 3.13 -0.80
C GLY A 796 -6.73 2.58 -1.86
N PHE A 797 -6.20 1.96 -2.91
CA PHE A 797 -6.99 1.53 -4.08
C PHE A 797 -7.91 0.33 -3.81
N ALA A 798 -7.43 -0.71 -3.12
CA ALA A 798 -8.29 -1.86 -2.81
C ALA A 798 -9.29 -1.58 -1.67
N GLY A 799 -9.14 -0.43 -0.99
CA GLY A 799 -9.97 -0.06 0.15
C GLY A 799 -9.87 -1.03 1.33
N MET A 800 -8.76 -1.77 1.45
CA MET A 800 -8.57 -2.81 2.46
C MET A 800 -8.57 -2.23 3.88
N ARG A 801 -9.47 -2.68 4.76
CA ARG A 801 -9.52 -2.28 6.18
C ARG A 801 -9.87 -3.48 7.05
N VAL A 802 -9.42 -3.48 8.30
CA VAL A 802 -9.93 -4.38 9.33
C VAL A 802 -10.84 -3.58 10.25
N ILE A 803 -12.15 -3.87 10.22
CA ILE A 803 -13.16 -3.17 11.02
C ILE A 803 -13.87 -4.20 11.87
N LYS A 804 -13.84 -4.03 13.21
CA LYS A 804 -14.44 -4.96 14.17
C LYS A 804 -14.06 -6.44 13.92
N GLY A 805 -12.79 -6.68 13.57
CA GLY A 805 -12.25 -8.03 13.30
C GLY A 805 -12.61 -8.63 11.93
N MET A 806 -13.35 -7.92 11.07
CA MET A 806 -13.69 -8.34 9.71
C MET A 806 -12.79 -7.62 8.70
N LEU A 807 -12.43 -8.31 7.61
CA LEU A 807 -11.69 -7.73 6.49
C LEU A 807 -12.68 -7.10 5.48
N HIS A 808 -12.52 -5.80 5.23
CA HIS A 808 -13.33 -5.01 4.31
C HIS A 808 -12.50 -4.60 3.09
N PHE A 809 -13.14 -4.55 1.93
CA PHE A 809 -12.57 -4.03 0.69
C PHE A 809 -13.55 -3.06 0.01
N ASN A 810 -13.03 -2.03 -0.64
CA ASN A 810 -13.78 -1.16 -1.55
C ASN A 810 -12.91 -0.87 -2.78
N PRO A 811 -12.73 -1.87 -3.66
CA PRO A 811 -11.62 -1.86 -4.60
C PRO A 811 -11.88 -0.99 -5.82
N ARG A 812 -10.82 -0.32 -6.28
CA ARG A 812 -10.74 0.41 -7.54
C ARG A 812 -9.43 0.11 -8.23
N THR A 813 -9.46 0.21 -9.56
CA THR A 813 -8.27 0.04 -10.39
C THR A 813 -7.59 1.41 -10.60
N PRO A 814 -6.27 1.54 -10.30
CA PRO A 814 -5.51 2.73 -10.67
C PRO A 814 -5.47 2.93 -12.19
N GLU A 815 -5.41 4.17 -12.67
CA GLU A 815 -5.25 4.45 -14.11
C GLU A 815 -3.93 3.93 -14.70
N LEU A 816 -3.00 3.54 -13.83
CA LEU A 816 -1.66 3.09 -14.19
C LEU A 816 -1.60 1.61 -14.61
N CYS A 817 -2.64 0.81 -14.37
CA CYS A 817 -2.67 -0.61 -14.71
C CYS A 817 -4.10 -1.09 -15.01
N ASP A 818 -4.25 -2.10 -15.87
CA ASP A 818 -5.57 -2.64 -16.22
C ASP A 818 -6.13 -3.56 -15.13
N GLU A 819 -5.24 -4.18 -14.36
CA GLU A 819 -5.55 -5.20 -13.36
C GLU A 819 -4.41 -5.25 -12.34
N TYR A 820 -4.75 -5.46 -11.07
CA TYR A 820 -3.75 -5.74 -10.04
C TYR A 820 -4.15 -6.91 -9.15
N GLN A 821 -3.15 -7.60 -8.64
CA GLN A 821 -3.30 -8.73 -7.73
C GLN A 821 -2.34 -8.60 -6.57
N PHE A 822 -2.81 -8.90 -5.36
CA PHE A 822 -1.97 -9.03 -4.18
C PHE A 822 -2.55 -10.07 -3.23
N ASP A 823 -1.71 -10.59 -2.34
CA ASP A 823 -2.12 -11.47 -1.25
C ASP A 823 -2.04 -10.69 0.07
N CYS A 824 -2.98 -10.95 1.00
CA CYS A 824 -2.97 -10.38 2.34
C CYS A 824 -3.38 -11.45 3.36
N ARG A 825 -2.83 -11.36 4.58
CA ARG A 825 -3.18 -12.24 5.69
C ARG A 825 -4.13 -11.57 6.66
N HIS A 826 -5.13 -12.32 7.13
CA HIS A 826 -6.04 -11.93 8.20
C HIS A 826 -6.43 -13.15 9.03
N ASN A 827 -6.29 -13.10 10.35
CA ASN A 827 -6.60 -14.22 11.27
C ASN A 827 -5.96 -15.56 10.85
N GLY A 828 -4.70 -15.52 10.40
CA GLY A 828 -3.97 -16.68 9.89
C GLY A 828 -4.37 -17.17 8.49
N CYS A 829 -5.44 -16.61 7.89
CA CYS A 829 -5.90 -16.92 6.54
C CYS A 829 -5.18 -16.05 5.51
N VAL A 830 -4.81 -16.59 4.35
CA VAL A 830 -4.26 -15.84 3.22
C VAL A 830 -5.35 -15.65 2.17
N VAL A 831 -5.69 -14.40 1.89
CA VAL A 831 -6.67 -14.00 0.87
C VAL A 831 -5.94 -13.38 -0.30
N ARG A 832 -6.12 -13.97 -1.48
CA ARG A 832 -5.71 -13.40 -2.75
C ARG A 832 -6.82 -12.50 -3.28
N VAL A 833 -6.45 -11.27 -3.60
CA VAL A 833 -7.35 -10.25 -4.13
C VAL A 833 -6.88 -9.90 -5.53
N CYS A 834 -7.77 -10.07 -6.50
CA CYS A 834 -7.53 -9.70 -7.89
C CYS A 834 -8.59 -8.68 -8.31
N VAL A 835 -8.16 -7.50 -8.74
CA VAL A 835 -9.05 -6.39 -9.08
C VAL A 835 -8.85 -6.04 -10.54
N LYS A 836 -9.97 -6.09 -11.27
CA LYS A 836 -10.15 -5.59 -12.63
C LYS A 836 -11.07 -4.37 -12.56
N PRO A 837 -11.32 -3.63 -13.65
CA PRO A 837 -12.16 -2.44 -13.59
C PRO A 837 -13.53 -2.73 -12.96
N ARG A 838 -14.29 -3.68 -13.50
CA ARG A 838 -15.67 -3.95 -13.03
C ARG A 838 -15.81 -5.13 -12.07
N LEU A 839 -14.71 -5.80 -11.71
CA LEU A 839 -14.77 -7.06 -10.95
C LEU A 839 -13.67 -7.13 -9.91
N ALA A 840 -14.01 -7.62 -8.72
CA ALA A 840 -13.09 -8.08 -7.72
C ALA A 840 -13.24 -9.59 -7.55
N VAL A 841 -12.13 -10.32 -7.59
CA VAL A 841 -12.08 -11.76 -7.32
C VAL A 841 -11.31 -11.99 -6.03
N TYR A 842 -11.96 -12.65 -5.08
CA TYR A 842 -11.40 -13.00 -3.78
C TYR A 842 -11.22 -14.51 -3.71
N THR A 843 -10.02 -14.97 -3.34
CA THR A 843 -9.75 -16.41 -3.15
C THR A 843 -9.08 -16.62 -1.81
N LEU A 844 -9.67 -17.50 -0.98
CA LEU A 844 -8.99 -17.98 0.22
C LEU A 844 -7.95 -19.02 -0.20
N VAL A 845 -6.67 -18.65 -0.14
CA VAL A 845 -5.55 -19.48 -0.59
C VAL A 845 -5.06 -20.43 0.49
N GLU A 846 -5.01 -19.95 1.73
CA GLU A 846 -4.55 -20.69 2.89
C GLU A 846 -5.44 -20.36 4.09
N ALA A 847 -5.75 -21.34 4.92
CA ALA A 847 -6.52 -21.14 6.15
C ALA A 847 -6.02 -22.10 7.25
N PRO A 848 -6.04 -21.69 8.53
CA PRO A 848 -5.80 -22.62 9.64
C PRO A 848 -6.84 -23.75 9.63
N ALA A 849 -6.47 -24.95 10.09
CA ALA A 849 -7.33 -26.14 10.05
C ALA A 849 -8.70 -25.96 10.76
N LYS A 850 -8.81 -25.01 11.69
CA LYS A 850 -10.05 -24.71 12.42
C LYS A 850 -11.00 -23.79 11.64
N VAL A 851 -10.53 -23.10 10.61
CA VAL A 851 -11.31 -22.13 9.82
C VAL A 851 -11.87 -22.84 8.59
N LYS A 852 -13.20 -22.95 8.50
CA LYS A 852 -13.90 -23.57 7.37
C LYS A 852 -14.19 -22.57 6.25
N ASP A 853 -14.54 -21.36 6.62
CA ASP A 853 -14.82 -20.24 5.74
C ASP A 853 -14.37 -18.93 6.39
N LEU A 854 -14.09 -17.93 5.54
CA LEU A 854 -13.75 -16.57 5.98
C LEU A 854 -14.77 -15.59 5.44
N LEU A 855 -15.44 -14.87 6.32
CA LEU A 855 -16.37 -13.79 5.95
C LEU A 855 -15.61 -12.49 5.72
N ILE A 856 -15.78 -11.92 4.52
CA ILE A 856 -15.28 -10.58 4.17
C ILE A 856 -16.44 -9.65 3.79
N SER A 857 -16.19 -8.35 3.81
CA SER A 857 -17.10 -7.33 3.31
C SER A 857 -16.56 -6.68 2.04
N HIS A 858 -17.40 -6.58 1.02
CA HIS A 858 -17.16 -5.83 -0.21
C HIS A 858 -18.08 -4.61 -0.27
N SER A 859 -17.48 -3.43 -0.42
CA SER A 859 -18.13 -2.12 -0.41
C SER A 859 -19.05 -1.95 0.83
N THR A 860 -20.13 -1.17 0.71
CA THR A 860 -20.98 -0.75 1.83
C THR A 860 -21.93 -1.83 2.38
N GLY A 861 -21.97 -3.04 1.81
CA GLY A 861 -22.91 -4.06 2.32
C GLY A 861 -22.79 -5.50 1.79
N SER A 862 -21.99 -5.79 0.76
CA SER A 862 -21.92 -7.15 0.22
C SER A 862 -21.05 -8.05 1.11
N ARG A 863 -21.66 -9.03 1.78
CA ARG A 863 -20.94 -10.04 2.56
C ARG A 863 -20.58 -11.23 1.68
N VAL A 864 -19.31 -11.61 1.68
CA VAL A 864 -18.78 -12.68 0.84
C VAL A 864 -18.16 -13.77 1.72
N HIS A 865 -18.66 -14.99 1.61
CA HIS A 865 -18.08 -16.16 2.27
C HIS A 865 -17.02 -16.78 1.37
N LEU A 866 -15.76 -16.79 1.84
CA LEU A 866 -14.65 -17.39 1.11
C LEU A 866 -14.42 -18.81 1.61
N HIS A 867 -14.43 -19.77 0.69
CA HIS A 867 -14.03 -21.15 0.93
C HIS A 867 -12.64 -21.42 0.35
N LEU A 868 -11.91 -22.34 0.97
CA LEU A 868 -10.54 -22.65 0.58
C LEU A 868 -10.46 -23.04 -0.90
N SER A 869 -9.59 -22.35 -1.63
CA SER A 869 -9.32 -22.53 -3.06
C SER A 869 -10.51 -22.28 -4.02
N VAL A 870 -11.63 -21.72 -3.54
CA VAL A 870 -12.78 -21.38 -4.38
C VAL A 870 -12.81 -19.85 -4.61
N PRO A 871 -12.64 -19.37 -5.86
CA PRO A 871 -12.71 -17.95 -6.15
C PRO A 871 -14.15 -17.43 -6.08
N GLN A 872 -14.34 -16.29 -5.40
CA GLN A 872 -15.59 -15.56 -5.34
C GLN A 872 -15.47 -14.27 -6.14
N THR A 873 -16.36 -14.07 -7.11
CA THR A 873 -16.35 -12.89 -7.98
C THR A 873 -17.47 -11.94 -7.60
N VAL A 874 -17.13 -10.67 -7.39
CA VAL A 874 -18.06 -9.60 -7.02
C VAL A 874 -17.93 -8.45 -8.02
N ARG A 875 -19.06 -7.85 -8.40
CA ARG A 875 -19.08 -6.67 -9.27
C ARG A 875 -18.69 -5.42 -8.48
N ILE A 876 -17.90 -4.57 -9.13
CA ILE A 876 -17.52 -3.25 -8.61
C ILE A 876 -18.43 -2.23 -9.29
N PHE A 877 -19.31 -1.60 -8.51
CA PHE A 877 -20.16 -0.52 -9.00
C PHE A 877 -19.40 0.81 -8.96
N TYR A 878 -19.37 1.52 -10.09
CA TYR A 878 -18.74 2.83 -10.22
C TYR A 878 -19.75 3.94 -9.98
N GLU A 879 -19.52 4.80 -8.99
CA GLU A 879 -20.28 6.05 -8.83
C GLU A 879 -19.83 7.16 -9.80
N SER A 880 -19.18 6.86 -10.94
CA SER A 880 -18.68 7.91 -11.84
C SER A 880 -18.72 7.57 -13.34
N ARG A 881 -19.68 8.24 -13.99
CA ARG A 881 -19.63 8.91 -15.32
C ARG A 881 -19.26 8.09 -16.55
N VAL A 882 -20.23 7.32 -17.04
CA VAL A 882 -20.36 7.11 -18.51
C VAL A 882 -21.77 7.47 -18.97
N LEU A 883 -22.79 7.22 -18.15
CA LEU A 883 -24.19 7.48 -18.46
C LEU A 883 -24.88 8.24 -17.30
N ASP A 884 -25.82 9.12 -17.63
CA ASP A 884 -26.62 9.87 -16.66
C ASP A 884 -27.64 8.99 -15.90
N PHE A 885 -27.79 7.73 -16.32
CA PHE A 885 -28.63 6.71 -15.69
C PHE A 885 -27.90 5.35 -15.61
N ASP A 886 -28.33 4.48 -14.69
CA ASP A 886 -27.81 3.12 -14.51
C ASP A 886 -28.90 2.07 -14.24
N GLY A 887 -30.17 2.49 -14.14
CA GLY A 887 -31.32 1.61 -14.00
C GLY A 887 -32.51 2.01 -14.88
N ILE A 888 -33.26 1.03 -15.34
CA ILE A 888 -34.55 1.23 -16.02
C ILE A 888 -35.60 0.33 -15.39
N ILE A 889 -36.74 0.90 -15.01
CA ILE A 889 -37.87 0.17 -14.42
C ILE A 889 -39.06 0.22 -15.35
N PHE A 890 -39.58 -0.94 -15.71
CA PHE A 890 -40.73 -1.09 -16.60
C PHE A 890 -42.01 -1.35 -15.82
N GLU A 891 -43.08 -0.64 -16.11
CA GLU A 891 -44.42 -1.13 -15.81
C GLU A 891 -44.72 -2.36 -16.67
N LEU A 892 -45.29 -3.43 -16.11
CA LEU A 892 -45.53 -4.67 -16.86
C LEU A 892 -46.38 -4.45 -18.12
N ASP A 893 -47.34 -3.52 -18.05
CA ASP A 893 -48.22 -3.15 -19.17
C ASP A 893 -47.45 -2.40 -20.29
N SER A 894 -46.28 -1.80 -19.98
CA SER A 894 -45.39 -1.24 -21.01
C SER A 894 -44.69 -2.32 -21.85
N ILE A 895 -44.59 -3.55 -21.33
CA ILE A 895 -43.94 -4.69 -21.98
C ILE A 895 -44.98 -5.55 -22.73
N VAL A 896 -46.13 -5.80 -22.08
CA VAL A 896 -47.18 -6.70 -22.59
C VAL A 896 -48.23 -5.91 -23.37
N LYS A 897 -48.48 -6.33 -24.61
CA LYS A 897 -49.47 -5.69 -25.48
C LYS A 897 -50.86 -6.31 -25.29
N ASP A 898 -51.90 -5.49 -25.45
CA ASP A 898 -53.31 -5.93 -25.52
C ASP A 898 -53.81 -6.71 -24.28
N ILE A 899 -53.29 -6.43 -23.09
CA ILE A 899 -53.73 -7.11 -21.85
C ILE A 899 -55.15 -6.70 -21.42
N GLU A 900 -55.55 -5.46 -21.72
CA GLU A 900 -56.85 -4.89 -21.36
C GLU A 900 -58.04 -5.62 -22.04
N PRO A 901 -58.00 -5.93 -23.36
CA PRO A 901 -58.97 -6.83 -23.98
C PRO A 901 -59.16 -8.18 -23.27
N ILE A 902 -58.08 -8.77 -22.73
CA ILE A 902 -58.15 -10.05 -21.99
C ILE A 902 -58.84 -9.84 -20.64
N HIS A 903 -58.61 -8.70 -19.97
CA HIS A 903 -59.35 -8.35 -18.76
C HIS A 903 -60.84 -8.10 -19.00
N PHE A 904 -61.19 -7.42 -20.09
CA PHE A 904 -62.58 -7.26 -20.53
C PHE A 904 -63.24 -8.61 -20.75
N GLU A 905 -62.59 -9.50 -21.51
CA GLU A 905 -63.11 -10.83 -21.82
C GLU A 905 -63.28 -11.69 -20.55
N ALA A 906 -62.31 -11.65 -19.63
CA ALA A 906 -62.39 -12.37 -18.37
C ALA A 906 -63.56 -11.91 -17.50
N TRP A 907 -63.82 -10.59 -17.46
CA TRP A 907 -64.98 -10.04 -16.76
C TRP A 907 -66.30 -10.38 -17.47
N ARG A 908 -66.31 -10.37 -18.80
CA ARG A 908 -67.47 -10.74 -19.62
C ARG A 908 -67.88 -12.18 -19.33
N GLU A 909 -66.97 -13.14 -19.54
CA GLU A 909 -67.25 -14.56 -19.28
C GLU A 909 -67.67 -14.80 -17.82
N THR A 910 -67.04 -14.12 -16.86
CA THR A 910 -67.37 -14.29 -15.44
C THR A 910 -68.77 -13.78 -15.09
N LEU A 911 -69.13 -12.58 -15.57
CA LEU A 911 -70.39 -11.93 -15.24
C LEU A 911 -71.56 -12.50 -16.04
N GLU A 912 -71.38 -12.75 -17.33
CA GLU A 912 -72.43 -13.37 -18.15
C GLU A 912 -72.76 -14.78 -17.63
N ASP A 913 -71.76 -15.60 -17.30
CA ASP A 913 -71.99 -16.91 -16.66
C ASP A 913 -72.64 -16.78 -15.27
N PHE A 914 -72.30 -15.74 -14.50
CA PHE A 914 -72.94 -15.48 -13.21
C PHE A 914 -74.42 -15.13 -13.35
N PHE A 915 -74.76 -14.14 -14.18
CA PHE A 915 -76.14 -13.69 -14.38
C PHE A 915 -77.03 -14.75 -15.04
N GLN A 916 -76.46 -15.58 -15.93
CA GLN A 916 -77.15 -16.72 -16.53
C GLN A 916 -77.54 -17.77 -15.47
N LYS A 917 -76.69 -17.99 -14.45
CA LYS A 917 -76.90 -18.99 -13.39
C LYS A 917 -77.66 -18.47 -12.17
N SER A 918 -77.59 -17.17 -11.87
CA SER A 918 -78.19 -16.58 -10.66
C SER A 918 -79.67 -16.19 -10.79
N GLY A 919 -80.27 -16.35 -11.97
CA GLY A 919 -81.71 -16.12 -12.21
C GLY A 919 -82.15 -14.65 -12.28
N GLY A 920 -81.21 -13.69 -12.22
CA GLY A 920 -81.51 -12.26 -12.20
C GLY A 920 -81.76 -11.63 -13.59
N GLN A 921 -81.08 -12.08 -14.64
CA GLN A 921 -81.28 -11.63 -16.03
C GLN A 921 -80.54 -12.55 -17.02
N PRO A 922 -81.21 -13.46 -17.74
CA PRO A 922 -80.53 -14.45 -18.61
C PRO A 922 -79.89 -13.84 -19.87
N ASP A 923 -80.27 -12.61 -20.25
CA ASP A 923 -79.76 -11.90 -21.44
C ASP A 923 -78.70 -10.83 -21.11
N PHE A 924 -78.12 -10.84 -19.90
CA PHE A 924 -77.07 -9.87 -19.53
C PHE A 924 -75.87 -9.98 -20.47
N ARG A 925 -75.39 -8.84 -20.98
CA ARG A 925 -74.14 -8.75 -21.75
C ARG A 925 -73.27 -7.62 -21.25
N LEU A 926 -72.00 -7.91 -21.00
CA LEU A 926 -71.03 -6.87 -20.60
C LEU A 926 -70.54 -6.13 -21.84
N THR A 927 -70.95 -4.87 -22.01
CA THR A 927 -70.45 -4.01 -23.10
C THR A 927 -69.12 -3.38 -22.74
N LYS A 928 -68.32 -3.00 -23.75
CA LYS A 928 -67.02 -2.35 -23.55
C LYS A 928 -67.15 -1.03 -22.78
N GLU A 929 -68.19 -0.26 -23.03
CA GLU A 929 -68.47 1.01 -22.35
C GLU A 929 -68.74 0.79 -20.86
N SER A 930 -69.53 -0.25 -20.52
CA SER A 930 -69.82 -0.59 -19.12
C SER A 930 -68.58 -1.08 -18.38
N TYR A 931 -67.72 -1.85 -19.05
CA TYR A 931 -66.44 -2.27 -18.50
C TYR A 931 -65.50 -1.08 -18.23
N LEU A 932 -65.33 -0.19 -19.21
CA LEU A 932 -64.48 1.00 -19.06
C LEU A 932 -64.97 1.91 -17.94
N ALA A 933 -66.30 2.09 -17.80
CA ALA A 933 -66.89 2.96 -16.80
C ALA A 933 -66.82 2.40 -15.36
N TYR A 934 -67.01 1.08 -15.19
CA TYR A 934 -67.21 0.48 -13.86
C TYR A 934 -66.08 -0.44 -13.40
N LEU A 935 -65.39 -1.15 -14.31
CA LEU A 935 -64.49 -2.24 -13.95
C LEU A 935 -63.01 -1.99 -14.26
N ARG A 936 -62.68 -1.05 -15.18
CA ARG A 936 -61.30 -0.71 -15.54
C ARG A 936 -60.48 -0.14 -14.38
N HIS A 937 -61.07 0.74 -13.57
CA HIS A 937 -60.33 1.56 -12.60
C HIS A 937 -60.34 0.97 -11.19
N GLY A 938 -59.50 -0.04 -10.93
CA GLY A 938 -58.95 -0.41 -9.60
C GLY A 938 -59.88 -0.69 -8.41
N LYS A 939 -61.20 -0.47 -8.52
CA LYS A 939 -62.21 -0.66 -7.48
C LYS A 939 -63.31 -1.61 -7.98
N PRO A 940 -62.96 -2.86 -8.32
CA PRO A 940 -63.88 -3.79 -8.96
C PRO A 940 -65.13 -4.05 -8.12
N PHE A 941 -65.04 -4.04 -6.79
CA PHE A 941 -66.20 -4.26 -5.92
C PHE A 941 -67.24 -3.14 -6.00
N TYR A 942 -66.81 -1.89 -6.09
CA TYR A 942 -67.72 -0.78 -6.32
C TYR A 942 -68.36 -0.89 -7.70
N GLY A 943 -67.56 -1.15 -8.73
CA GLY A 943 -68.03 -1.34 -10.09
C GLY A 943 -69.05 -2.47 -10.24
N LEU A 944 -68.77 -3.61 -9.60
CA LEU A 944 -69.68 -4.76 -9.55
C LEU A 944 -71.00 -4.41 -8.87
N ASN A 945 -70.97 -3.67 -7.76
CA ASN A 945 -72.18 -3.24 -7.09
C ASN A 945 -73.04 -2.32 -7.97
N GLU A 946 -72.43 -1.41 -8.72
CA GLU A 946 -73.15 -0.56 -9.68
C GLU A 946 -73.72 -1.36 -10.85
N ILE A 947 -72.99 -2.36 -11.34
CA ILE A 947 -73.48 -3.29 -12.36
C ILE A 947 -74.67 -4.11 -11.82
N PHE A 948 -74.60 -4.65 -10.60
CA PHE A 948 -75.72 -5.39 -10.01
C PHE A 948 -76.96 -4.51 -9.81
N LYS A 949 -76.79 -3.30 -9.29
CA LYS A 949 -77.88 -2.33 -9.13
C LYS A 949 -78.56 -1.99 -10.47
N LYS A 950 -77.77 -1.73 -11.51
CA LYS A 950 -78.30 -1.38 -12.84
C LYS A 950 -79.07 -2.53 -13.52
N ASN A 951 -78.76 -3.77 -13.15
CA ASN A 951 -79.38 -4.97 -13.71
C ASN A 951 -80.39 -5.62 -12.73
N ASN A 952 -80.93 -4.85 -11.78
CA ASN A 952 -81.94 -5.29 -10.80
C ASN A 952 -81.58 -6.55 -10.00
N HIS A 953 -80.29 -6.80 -9.78
CA HIS A 953 -79.81 -7.93 -8.98
C HIS A 953 -79.48 -7.47 -7.55
N PRO A 954 -79.83 -8.23 -6.50
CA PRO A 954 -79.44 -7.90 -5.13
C PRO A 954 -77.91 -7.83 -5.02
N VAL A 955 -77.40 -6.81 -4.33
CA VAL A 955 -75.97 -6.63 -4.11
C VAL A 955 -75.42 -7.83 -3.33
N LEU A 956 -74.36 -8.45 -3.86
CA LEU A 956 -73.72 -9.58 -3.20
C LEU A 956 -72.97 -9.12 -1.94
N PRO A 957 -72.91 -9.96 -0.89
CA PRO A 957 -72.03 -9.70 0.24
C PRO A 957 -70.57 -9.69 -0.21
N THR A 958 -69.74 -8.84 0.41
CA THR A 958 -68.30 -8.74 0.06
C THR A 958 -67.59 -10.09 0.17
N GLY A 959 -67.91 -10.88 1.21
CA GLY A 959 -67.28 -12.19 1.46
C GLY A 959 -65.92 -12.08 2.15
N LYS A 960 -65.19 -13.20 2.22
CA LYS A 960 -63.82 -13.29 2.73
C LYS A 960 -62.83 -13.57 1.60
N VAL A 961 -61.57 -13.17 1.77
CA VAL A 961 -60.47 -13.44 0.82
C VAL A 961 -60.27 -14.94 0.56
N THR A 962 -60.67 -15.80 1.51
CA THR A 962 -60.58 -17.26 1.40
C THR A 962 -61.74 -17.91 0.65
N ASP A 963 -62.78 -17.16 0.25
CA ASP A 963 -63.97 -17.69 -0.42
C ASP A 963 -63.62 -18.40 -1.73
N THR A 964 -64.25 -19.55 -2.00
CA THR A 964 -64.05 -20.32 -3.22
C THR A 964 -64.76 -19.67 -4.41
N MET A 965 -64.44 -20.09 -5.64
CA MET A 965 -65.10 -19.56 -6.86
C MET A 965 -66.60 -19.83 -6.92
N GLN A 966 -67.08 -20.81 -6.17
CA GLN A 966 -68.49 -21.17 -6.10
C GLN A 966 -69.24 -20.32 -5.05
N ALA A 967 -68.53 -19.57 -4.21
CA ALA A 967 -69.17 -18.71 -3.22
C ALA A 967 -69.85 -17.52 -3.90
N LEU A 968 -71.12 -17.27 -3.52
CA LEU A 968 -71.91 -16.13 -4.01
C LEU A 968 -71.53 -14.83 -3.28
N THR A 969 -70.27 -14.44 -3.39
CA THR A 969 -69.69 -13.23 -2.77
C THR A 969 -68.85 -12.45 -3.79
N LEU A 970 -68.56 -11.17 -3.50
CA LEU A 970 -67.68 -10.36 -4.37
C LEU A 970 -66.27 -10.95 -4.48
N HIS A 971 -65.73 -11.51 -3.39
CA HIS A 971 -64.47 -12.23 -3.40
C HIS A 971 -64.51 -13.53 -4.23
N GLY A 972 -65.61 -14.30 -4.16
CA GLY A 972 -65.81 -15.49 -4.99
C GLY A 972 -65.82 -15.17 -6.49
N LEU A 973 -66.53 -14.10 -6.89
CA LEU A 973 -66.52 -13.60 -8.27
C LEU A 973 -65.17 -13.09 -8.74
N ALA A 974 -64.44 -12.35 -7.90
CA ALA A 974 -63.09 -11.89 -8.24
C ALA A 974 -62.12 -13.06 -8.44
N ARG A 975 -62.24 -14.13 -7.63
CA ARG A 975 -61.45 -15.36 -7.80
C ARG A 975 -61.83 -16.12 -9.07
N LYS A 976 -63.12 -16.15 -9.43
CA LYS A 976 -63.57 -16.73 -10.70
C LYS A 976 -63.04 -15.95 -11.91
N LYS A 977 -63.12 -14.62 -11.90
CA LYS A 977 -62.51 -13.76 -12.93
C LYS A 977 -61.01 -13.98 -13.05
N LEU A 978 -60.34 -14.18 -11.93
CA LEU A 978 -58.91 -14.48 -11.89
C LEU A 978 -58.60 -15.79 -12.62
N GLU A 979 -59.35 -16.87 -12.37
CA GLU A 979 -59.14 -18.14 -13.07
C GLU A 979 -59.46 -18.06 -14.57
N VAL A 980 -60.57 -17.41 -14.93
CA VAL A 980 -60.92 -17.18 -16.34
C VAL A 980 -59.82 -16.39 -17.05
N PHE A 981 -59.29 -15.33 -16.43
CA PHE A 981 -58.18 -14.56 -16.99
C PHE A 981 -56.95 -15.45 -17.24
N ARG A 982 -56.57 -16.30 -16.27
CA ARG A 982 -55.43 -17.21 -16.44
C ARG A 982 -55.68 -18.24 -17.54
N ALA A 983 -56.91 -18.74 -17.68
CA ALA A 983 -57.30 -19.67 -18.73
C ALA A 983 -57.21 -19.03 -20.12
N LEU A 984 -57.70 -17.79 -20.26
CA LEU A 984 -57.60 -17.01 -21.50
C LEU A 984 -56.13 -16.76 -21.90
N VAL A 985 -55.28 -16.35 -20.95
CA VAL A 985 -53.84 -16.15 -21.20
C VAL A 985 -53.15 -17.44 -21.62
N LYS A 986 -53.47 -18.59 -20.98
CA LYS A 986 -52.90 -19.89 -21.36
C LYS A 986 -53.36 -20.36 -22.74
N ARG A 987 -54.59 -20.04 -23.13
CA ARG A 987 -55.16 -20.42 -24.43
C ARG A 987 -54.61 -19.56 -25.56
N ASP A 988 -54.59 -18.24 -25.37
CA ASP A 988 -54.37 -17.28 -26.45
C ASP A 988 -52.91 -16.75 -26.48
N GLY A 989 -52.13 -16.99 -25.41
CA GLY A 989 -50.75 -16.53 -25.26
C GLY A 989 -50.63 -15.04 -24.96
N LEU A 990 -49.50 -14.63 -24.37
CA LEU A 990 -49.17 -13.20 -24.18
C LEU A 990 -48.51 -12.64 -25.43
N LYS A 991 -48.97 -11.45 -25.83
CA LYS A 991 -48.33 -10.65 -26.87
C LYS A 991 -47.45 -9.59 -26.23
N PHE A 992 -46.31 -9.30 -26.86
CA PHE A 992 -45.33 -8.33 -26.37
C PHE A 992 -45.24 -7.15 -27.34
N LYS A 993 -44.90 -5.96 -26.83
CA LYS A 993 -44.63 -4.80 -27.70
C LYS A 993 -43.41 -5.10 -28.59
N GLU A 994 -43.42 -4.55 -29.80
CA GLU A 994 -42.38 -4.81 -30.80
C GLU A 994 -41.02 -4.28 -30.32
N GLY A 995 -39.96 -5.08 -30.49
CA GLY A 995 -38.59 -4.74 -30.11
C GLY A 995 -38.24 -4.85 -28.61
N VAL A 996 -39.20 -5.23 -27.75
CA VAL A 996 -38.98 -5.18 -26.29
C VAL A 996 -37.90 -6.15 -25.82
N PHE A 997 -37.82 -7.35 -26.41
CA PHE A 997 -36.82 -8.34 -26.01
C PHE A 997 -35.42 -7.96 -26.49
N GLU A 998 -35.33 -7.39 -27.68
CA GLU A 998 -34.09 -6.87 -28.27
C GLU A 998 -33.56 -5.72 -27.42
N PHE A 999 -34.44 -4.79 -27.01
CA PHE A 999 -34.05 -3.68 -26.15
C PHE A 999 -33.65 -4.14 -24.74
N LEU A 1000 -34.42 -5.02 -24.10
CA LEU A 1000 -34.06 -5.58 -22.79
C LEU A 1000 -32.72 -6.36 -22.84
N ALA A 1001 -32.45 -7.08 -23.92
CA ALA A 1001 -31.16 -7.74 -24.13
C ALA A 1001 -30.02 -6.71 -24.30
N HIS A 1002 -30.25 -5.67 -25.10
CA HIS A 1002 -29.30 -4.57 -25.28
C HIS A 1002 -28.98 -3.83 -23.98
N LEU A 1003 -29.99 -3.57 -23.13
CA LEU A 1003 -29.78 -3.00 -21.80
C LEU A 1003 -28.86 -3.87 -20.93
N ARG A 1004 -29.02 -5.20 -20.97
CA ARG A 1004 -28.13 -6.13 -20.25
C ARG A 1004 -26.72 -6.15 -20.82
N GLU A 1005 -26.57 -6.09 -22.15
CA GLU A 1005 -25.25 -5.99 -22.80
C GLU A 1005 -24.52 -4.70 -22.40
N CYS A 1006 -25.27 -3.60 -22.24
CA CYS A 1006 -24.77 -2.32 -21.74
C CYS A 1006 -24.67 -2.24 -20.21
N GLU A 1007 -24.90 -3.35 -19.49
CA GLU A 1007 -24.82 -3.44 -18.03
C GLU A 1007 -25.77 -2.50 -17.27
N ILE A 1008 -26.94 -2.17 -17.84
CA ILE A 1008 -28.00 -1.37 -17.18
C ILE A 1008 -28.90 -2.30 -16.37
N SER A 1009 -29.17 -1.94 -15.11
CA SER A 1009 -30.04 -2.72 -14.24
C SER A 1009 -31.50 -2.62 -14.66
N ILE A 1010 -32.22 -3.74 -14.68
CA ILE A 1010 -33.60 -3.82 -15.20
C ILE A 1010 -34.56 -4.25 -14.10
N GLY A 1011 -35.48 -3.35 -13.74
CA GLY A 1011 -36.60 -3.61 -12.85
C GLY A 1011 -37.92 -3.75 -13.61
N CYS A 1012 -38.89 -4.45 -13.02
CA CYS A 1012 -40.26 -4.42 -13.52
C CYS A 1012 -41.28 -4.41 -12.38
N VAL A 1013 -42.35 -3.64 -12.53
CA VAL A 1013 -43.41 -3.50 -11.52
C VAL A 1013 -44.79 -3.73 -12.13
N ALA A 1014 -45.73 -4.27 -11.34
CA ALA A 1014 -47.11 -4.46 -11.77
C ALA A 1014 -48.12 -4.10 -10.67
N GLY A 1015 -49.12 -3.27 -11.02
CA GLY A 1015 -50.26 -2.96 -10.15
C GLY A 1015 -51.27 -4.11 -9.99
N SER A 1016 -51.03 -5.25 -10.63
CA SER A 1016 -51.91 -6.42 -10.63
C SER A 1016 -51.33 -7.57 -9.80
N LYS A 1017 -52.18 -8.26 -9.02
CA LYS A 1017 -51.80 -9.46 -8.26
C LYS A 1017 -51.45 -10.67 -9.15
N ASN A 1018 -51.63 -10.53 -10.47
CA ASN A 1018 -51.27 -11.55 -11.46
C ASN A 1018 -49.85 -11.41 -11.98
N GLY A 1019 -49.17 -10.34 -11.61
CA GLY A 1019 -47.87 -9.99 -12.17
C GLY A 1019 -46.84 -11.12 -12.08
N ARG A 1020 -46.64 -11.67 -10.87
CA ARG A 1020 -45.69 -12.78 -10.66
C ARG A 1020 -46.07 -14.05 -11.42
N TRP A 1021 -47.37 -14.32 -11.55
CA TRP A 1021 -47.84 -15.47 -12.33
C TRP A 1021 -47.59 -15.26 -13.84
N LEU A 1022 -47.83 -14.07 -14.39
CA LEU A 1022 -47.56 -13.75 -15.80
C LEU A 1022 -46.08 -13.91 -16.17
N LEU A 1023 -45.18 -13.53 -15.25
CA LEU A 1023 -43.74 -13.76 -15.44
C LEU A 1023 -43.35 -15.24 -15.42
N GLN A 1024 -44.03 -16.08 -14.63
CA GLN A 1024 -43.78 -17.54 -14.63
C GLN A 1024 -44.17 -18.18 -15.96
N GLU A 1025 -45.26 -17.71 -16.58
CA GLU A 1025 -45.68 -18.15 -17.91
C GLU A 1025 -44.77 -17.58 -19.03
N THR A 1026 -43.88 -16.62 -18.71
CA THR A 1026 -42.92 -16.02 -19.65
C THR A 1026 -41.46 -16.13 -19.17
N PRO A 1027 -40.84 -17.33 -19.20
CA PRO A 1027 -39.47 -17.52 -18.70
C PRO A 1027 -38.43 -16.60 -19.38
N ARG A 1028 -38.63 -16.30 -20.67
CA ARG A 1028 -37.73 -15.42 -21.44
C ARG A 1028 -37.66 -14.01 -20.86
N LEU A 1029 -38.79 -13.46 -20.40
CA LEU A 1029 -38.82 -12.15 -19.75
C LEU A 1029 -38.21 -12.22 -18.34
N ARG A 1030 -38.50 -13.27 -17.58
CA ARG A 1030 -38.01 -13.44 -16.20
C ARG A 1030 -36.49 -13.44 -16.09
N VAL A 1031 -35.78 -14.02 -17.06
CA VAL A 1031 -34.31 -14.10 -17.08
C VAL A 1031 -33.66 -12.75 -17.36
N LEU A 1032 -34.39 -11.82 -18.00
CA LEU A 1032 -33.86 -10.50 -18.35
C LEU A 1032 -33.98 -9.49 -17.20
N LEU A 1033 -34.89 -9.70 -16.25
CA LEU A 1033 -35.18 -8.80 -15.14
C LEU A 1033 -34.33 -9.10 -13.90
N ASP A 1034 -33.70 -8.07 -13.33
CA ASP A 1034 -32.91 -8.16 -12.10
C ASP A 1034 -33.80 -8.08 -10.84
N SER A 1035 -34.87 -7.28 -10.90
CA SER A 1035 -35.89 -7.20 -9.83
C SER A 1035 -37.32 -7.17 -10.39
N TYR A 1036 -38.26 -7.63 -9.57
CA TYR A 1036 -39.68 -7.63 -9.89
C TYR A 1036 -40.57 -7.46 -8.66
N LEU A 1037 -41.58 -6.58 -8.76
CA LEU A 1037 -42.62 -6.38 -7.73
C LEU A 1037 -44.03 -6.42 -8.33
N ASP A 1038 -44.96 -7.08 -7.66
CA ASP A 1038 -46.38 -7.04 -8.01
C ASP A 1038 -47.28 -6.58 -6.83
N ALA A 1039 -48.59 -6.53 -7.07
CA ALA A 1039 -49.53 -6.04 -6.05
C ALA A 1039 -49.66 -6.95 -4.81
N ASN A 1040 -49.17 -8.20 -4.85
CA ASN A 1040 -49.07 -9.01 -3.63
C ASN A 1040 -47.91 -8.48 -2.77
N ASP A 1041 -46.75 -8.22 -3.39
CA ASP A 1041 -45.59 -7.65 -2.69
C ASP A 1041 -45.90 -6.27 -2.11
N GLY A 1042 -46.66 -5.45 -2.84
CA GLY A 1042 -47.06 -4.14 -2.35
C GLY A 1042 -48.08 -4.18 -1.20
N GLU A 1043 -48.99 -5.16 -1.17
CA GLU A 1043 -49.88 -5.34 -0.01
C GLU A 1043 -49.10 -5.80 1.23
N ASP A 1044 -48.21 -6.77 1.07
CA ASP A 1044 -47.36 -7.29 2.16
C ASP A 1044 -46.45 -6.20 2.76
N ARG A 1045 -46.03 -5.22 1.96
CA ARG A 1045 -45.11 -4.13 2.34
C ARG A 1045 -45.80 -2.78 2.57
N GLY A 1046 -47.11 -2.68 2.40
CA GLY A 1046 -47.85 -1.42 2.56
C GLY A 1046 -47.54 -0.34 1.51
N LEU A 1047 -47.17 -0.74 0.29
CA LEU A 1047 -46.82 0.17 -0.82
C LEU A 1047 -48.07 0.70 -1.54
N ARG A 1048 -48.05 1.96 -1.94
CA ARG A 1048 -49.14 2.62 -2.68
C ARG A 1048 -48.83 2.62 -4.19
N TRP A 1049 -49.81 2.22 -5.00
CA TRP A 1049 -49.64 2.09 -6.47
C TRP A 1049 -49.74 3.41 -7.24
N ARG A 1050 -50.93 4.05 -7.24
CA ARG A 1050 -51.21 5.36 -7.87
C ARG A 1050 -52.05 6.20 -6.89
N PRO A 1051 -51.81 7.51 -6.72
CA PRO A 1051 -50.98 8.41 -7.54
C PRO A 1051 -49.48 8.46 -7.18
N GLU A 1052 -49.04 7.66 -6.22
CA GLU A 1052 -47.66 7.61 -5.73
C GLU A 1052 -46.76 6.73 -6.61
N THR A 1053 -45.47 6.66 -6.33
CA THR A 1053 -44.50 5.80 -7.06
C THR A 1053 -43.84 4.77 -6.15
N ASP A 1054 -44.44 4.40 -5.01
CA ASP A 1054 -43.81 3.54 -3.98
C ASP A 1054 -43.29 2.21 -4.57
N TYR A 1055 -43.97 1.64 -5.56
CA TYR A 1055 -43.53 0.41 -6.25
C TYR A 1055 -42.24 0.62 -7.05
N PHE A 1056 -42.15 1.74 -7.78
CA PHE A 1056 -40.95 2.10 -8.53
C PHE A 1056 -39.81 2.46 -7.58
N ASP A 1057 -40.11 3.13 -6.48
CA ASP A 1057 -39.14 3.48 -5.44
C ASP A 1057 -38.49 2.24 -4.82
N GLU A 1058 -39.31 1.27 -4.40
CA GLU A 1058 -38.85 0.01 -3.84
C GLU A 1058 -38.10 -0.85 -4.87
N CYS A 1059 -38.57 -0.84 -6.12
CA CYS A 1059 -37.89 -1.55 -7.20
C CYS A 1059 -36.53 -0.90 -7.53
N SER A 1060 -36.42 0.43 -7.49
CA SER A 1060 -35.18 1.20 -7.67
C SER A 1060 -34.13 0.80 -6.65
N ASN A 1061 -34.53 0.72 -5.36
CA ASN A 1061 -33.66 0.22 -4.29
C ASN A 1061 -33.24 -1.24 -4.51
N SER A 1062 -34.15 -2.07 -5.01
CA SER A 1062 -33.89 -3.50 -5.24
C SER A 1062 -32.91 -3.75 -6.39
N ILE A 1063 -32.83 -2.84 -7.37
CA ILE A 1063 -31.87 -2.91 -8.49
C ILE A 1063 -30.61 -2.06 -8.25
N ASP A 1064 -30.44 -1.53 -7.03
CA ASP A 1064 -29.31 -0.70 -6.60
C ASP A 1064 -29.10 0.56 -7.48
N SER A 1065 -30.19 1.17 -7.95
CA SER A 1065 -30.17 2.42 -8.71
C SER A 1065 -30.92 3.51 -7.93
N ALA A 1066 -30.32 4.69 -7.79
CA ALA A 1066 -30.97 5.82 -7.14
C ALA A 1066 -32.01 6.44 -8.08
N LYS A 1067 -33.18 6.86 -7.57
CA LYS A 1067 -34.28 7.41 -8.39
C LYS A 1067 -33.83 8.43 -9.44
N LYS A 1068 -32.96 9.38 -9.04
CA LYS A 1068 -32.38 10.42 -9.91
C LYS A 1068 -31.43 9.90 -11.02
N ARG A 1069 -31.22 8.60 -11.10
CA ARG A 1069 -30.42 7.87 -12.10
C ARG A 1069 -31.21 6.70 -12.69
N THR A 1070 -32.52 6.65 -12.44
CA THR A 1070 -33.41 5.58 -12.91
C THR A 1070 -34.43 6.14 -13.88
N ILE A 1071 -34.55 5.51 -15.05
CA ILE A 1071 -35.58 5.79 -16.05
C ILE A 1071 -36.80 4.91 -15.76
N ILE A 1072 -38.02 5.46 -15.88
CA ILE A 1072 -39.24 4.67 -15.81
C ILE A 1072 -39.88 4.56 -17.19
N VAL A 1073 -40.33 3.35 -17.55
CA VAL A 1073 -41.09 3.07 -18.77
C VAL A 1073 -42.54 2.75 -18.40
N LEU A 1074 -43.49 3.51 -18.94
CA LEU A 1074 -44.93 3.44 -18.61
C LEU A 1074 -45.77 3.25 -19.87
N ASP A 1075 -46.92 2.57 -19.74
CA ASP A 1075 -47.97 2.54 -20.78
C ASP A 1075 -49.06 3.57 -20.44
N GLY A 1076 -48.73 4.84 -20.67
CA GLY A 1076 -49.54 5.98 -20.28
C GLY A 1076 -49.30 6.46 -18.84
N ILE A 1077 -49.11 7.77 -18.70
CA ILE A 1077 -48.80 8.41 -17.40
C ILE A 1077 -50.03 8.67 -16.51
N ASP A 1078 -51.23 8.35 -16.99
CA ASP A 1078 -52.50 8.69 -16.35
C ASP A 1078 -52.60 8.19 -14.92
N GLY A 1079 -53.00 9.06 -14.00
CA GLY A 1079 -53.24 8.70 -12.60
C GLY A 1079 -51.99 8.65 -11.72
N PHE A 1080 -50.78 8.91 -12.24
CA PHE A 1080 -49.62 9.25 -11.42
C PHE A 1080 -49.56 10.74 -11.10
N SER A 1081 -49.02 11.08 -9.93
CA SER A 1081 -48.70 12.46 -9.57
C SER A 1081 -47.48 12.93 -10.35
N LYS A 1082 -47.57 14.11 -10.98
CA LYS A 1082 -46.43 14.74 -11.66
C LYS A 1082 -45.21 14.91 -10.74
N HIS A 1083 -45.45 15.28 -9.49
CA HIS A 1083 -44.40 15.43 -8.49
C HIS A 1083 -43.75 14.09 -8.13
N ALA A 1084 -44.52 12.99 -8.13
CA ALA A 1084 -43.99 11.65 -7.85
C ALA A 1084 -43.08 11.17 -9.00
N LEU A 1085 -43.53 11.31 -10.25
CA LEU A 1085 -42.69 11.02 -11.43
C LEU A 1085 -41.45 11.92 -11.53
N GLY A 1086 -41.56 13.17 -11.04
CA GLY A 1086 -40.46 14.14 -10.95
C GLY A 1086 -39.25 13.73 -10.09
N GLN A 1087 -39.34 12.62 -9.35
CA GLN A 1087 -38.23 12.11 -8.55
C GLN A 1087 -37.23 11.28 -9.37
N PHE A 1088 -37.61 10.88 -10.58
CA PHE A 1088 -36.82 10.04 -11.48
C PHE A 1088 -36.06 10.88 -12.51
N CYS A 1089 -35.05 10.31 -13.18
CA CYS A 1089 -34.27 11.09 -14.15
C CYS A 1089 -35.02 11.32 -15.47
N MET A 1090 -35.88 10.39 -15.87
CA MET A 1090 -36.62 10.44 -17.13
C MET A 1090 -37.82 9.48 -17.11
N VAL A 1091 -38.85 9.81 -17.88
CA VAL A 1091 -40.00 8.94 -18.16
C VAL A 1091 -40.08 8.64 -19.66
N ILE A 1092 -40.21 7.36 -20.01
CA ILE A 1092 -40.52 6.90 -21.37
C ILE A 1092 -41.99 6.47 -21.38
N ASP A 1093 -42.80 7.11 -22.20
CA ASP A 1093 -44.20 6.75 -22.41
C ASP A 1093 -44.34 5.97 -23.72
N VAL A 1094 -44.80 4.73 -23.62
CA VAL A 1094 -44.94 3.81 -24.75
C VAL A 1094 -46.38 3.61 -25.21
N SER A 1095 -47.32 4.42 -24.68
CA SER A 1095 -48.73 4.36 -25.07
C SER A 1095 -48.98 4.77 -26.53
N ASP A 1096 -50.04 4.21 -27.12
CA ASP A 1096 -50.43 4.54 -28.51
C ASP A 1096 -51.01 5.96 -28.65
N ASP A 1097 -51.53 6.53 -27.56
CA ASP A 1097 -52.12 7.88 -27.48
C ASP A 1097 -51.59 8.61 -26.22
N PRO A 1098 -50.35 9.14 -26.28
CA PRO A 1098 -49.71 9.74 -25.11
C PRO A 1098 -50.32 11.09 -24.76
N ASP A 1099 -50.69 11.28 -23.47
CA ASP A 1099 -51.20 12.56 -22.95
C ASP A 1099 -50.21 13.71 -23.25
N GLU A 1100 -50.65 14.84 -23.80
CA GLU A 1100 -49.78 15.99 -24.12
C GLU A 1100 -49.47 16.90 -22.91
N THR A 1101 -49.90 16.52 -21.72
CA THR A 1101 -49.74 17.34 -20.51
C THR A 1101 -48.26 17.60 -20.16
N PRO A 1102 -47.84 18.86 -19.91
CA PRO A 1102 -46.46 19.20 -19.55
C PRO A 1102 -46.03 18.59 -18.20
N MET A 1103 -44.77 18.13 -18.12
CA MET A 1103 -44.13 17.56 -16.93
C MET A 1103 -42.79 18.24 -16.61
N ASP A 1104 -42.40 18.22 -15.33
CA ASP A 1104 -41.12 18.78 -14.84
C ASP A 1104 -39.93 17.82 -15.04
N VAL A 1105 -40.19 16.55 -15.38
CA VAL A 1105 -39.20 15.52 -15.68
C VAL A 1105 -39.07 15.33 -17.20
N PRO A 1106 -37.85 15.10 -17.74
CA PRO A 1106 -37.67 14.75 -19.15
C PRO A 1106 -38.58 13.58 -19.56
N ARG A 1107 -39.34 13.76 -20.64
CA ARG A 1107 -40.26 12.76 -21.16
C ARG A 1107 -39.98 12.46 -22.63
N MET A 1108 -39.97 11.17 -22.97
CA MET A 1108 -39.86 10.70 -24.35
C MET A 1108 -41.04 9.78 -24.69
N ASN A 1109 -41.71 10.07 -25.81
CA ASN A 1109 -42.83 9.26 -26.30
C ASN A 1109 -42.35 8.35 -27.44
N ARG A 1110 -42.40 7.03 -27.24
CA ARG A 1110 -41.94 6.01 -28.20
C ARG A 1110 -42.79 4.74 -28.06
N ASN A 1111 -43.60 4.41 -29.05
CA ASN A 1111 -44.44 3.21 -29.02
C ASN A 1111 -43.73 1.94 -29.57
N ASN A 1112 -42.51 2.08 -30.11
CA ASN A 1112 -41.70 0.97 -30.63
C ASN A 1112 -40.32 0.94 -29.94
N PHE A 1113 -39.97 -0.19 -29.32
CA PHE A 1113 -38.70 -0.33 -28.59
C PHE A 1113 -37.47 -0.44 -29.51
N ASN A 1114 -37.65 -0.75 -30.80
CA ASN A 1114 -36.54 -0.77 -31.77
C ASN A 1114 -35.91 0.61 -32.00
N GLU A 1115 -36.60 1.68 -31.62
CA GLU A 1115 -36.10 3.06 -31.73
C GLU A 1115 -35.27 3.48 -30.50
N LEU A 1116 -35.21 2.65 -29.46
CA LEU A 1116 -34.51 2.94 -28.22
C LEU A 1116 -33.14 2.29 -28.19
N THR A 1117 -32.13 3.08 -27.84
CA THR A 1117 -30.76 2.62 -27.59
C THR A 1117 -30.22 3.31 -26.34
N VAL A 1118 -29.26 2.69 -25.64
CA VAL A 1118 -28.67 3.28 -24.42
C VAL A 1118 -28.03 4.64 -24.72
N GLN A 1119 -27.31 4.73 -25.84
CA GLN A 1119 -26.68 5.98 -26.28
C GLN A 1119 -27.72 7.06 -26.62
N GLY A 1120 -28.79 6.71 -27.34
CA GLY A 1120 -29.84 7.68 -27.68
C GLY A 1120 -30.59 8.22 -26.46
N LEU A 1121 -30.77 7.39 -25.43
CA LEU A 1121 -31.36 7.81 -24.16
C LEU A 1121 -30.44 8.78 -23.40
N ASP A 1122 -29.14 8.49 -23.35
CA ASP A 1122 -28.15 9.34 -22.67
C ASP A 1122 -27.99 10.70 -23.37
N GLU A 1123 -27.92 10.72 -24.71
CA GLU A 1123 -27.86 11.94 -25.50
C GLU A 1123 -29.10 12.83 -25.29
N PHE A 1124 -30.28 12.23 -25.21
CA PHE A 1124 -31.52 12.94 -24.93
C PHE A 1124 -31.52 13.57 -23.53
N LEU A 1125 -31.14 12.78 -22.51
CA LEU A 1125 -31.01 13.23 -21.11
C LEU A 1125 -30.03 14.41 -20.99
N CYS A 1126 -28.84 14.29 -21.59
CA CYS A 1126 -27.83 15.34 -21.63
C CYS A 1126 -28.36 16.63 -22.28
N GLY A 1127 -29.12 16.53 -23.37
CA GLY A 1127 -29.75 17.65 -24.07
C GLY A 1127 -30.79 18.39 -23.21
N GLU A 1128 -31.63 17.66 -22.47
CA GLU A 1128 -32.65 18.27 -21.60
C GLU A 1128 -32.04 18.89 -20.34
N ILE A 1129 -31.03 18.27 -19.73
CA ILE A 1129 -30.29 18.83 -18.59
C ILE A 1129 -29.61 20.15 -18.97
N SER A 1130 -29.05 20.24 -20.18
CA SER A 1130 -28.41 21.47 -20.66
C SER A 1130 -29.41 22.59 -20.98
N LYS A 1131 -30.60 22.26 -21.51
CA LYS A 1131 -31.72 23.22 -21.63
C LYS A 1131 -32.19 23.74 -20.28
N GLN A 1132 -32.39 22.88 -19.27
CA GLN A 1132 -32.77 23.29 -17.92
C GLN A 1132 -31.72 24.22 -17.28
N ARG A 1133 -30.42 23.90 -17.40
CA ARG A 1133 -29.33 24.75 -16.89
C ARG A 1133 -29.28 26.13 -17.56
N SER A 1134 -29.55 26.22 -18.87
CA SER A 1134 -29.61 27.50 -19.58
C SER A 1134 -30.84 28.34 -19.18
N GLY A 1135 -31.99 27.69 -18.96
CA GLY A 1135 -33.22 28.31 -18.46
C GLY A 1135 -33.08 28.83 -17.02
N ASP A 1136 -32.45 28.07 -16.13
CA ASP A 1136 -32.16 28.48 -14.76
C ASP A 1136 -31.12 29.60 -14.70
N ALA A 1137 -30.14 29.64 -15.61
CA ALA A 1137 -29.22 30.75 -15.74
C ALA A 1137 -29.93 32.04 -16.20
N ALA A 1138 -30.88 31.94 -17.13
CA ALA A 1138 -31.71 33.06 -17.58
C ALA A 1138 -32.69 33.53 -16.47
N ARG A 1139 -33.27 32.60 -15.71
CA ARG A 1139 -34.15 32.90 -14.57
C ARG A 1139 -33.39 33.51 -13.40
N ARG A 1140 -32.19 33.02 -13.08
CA ARG A 1140 -31.28 33.66 -12.10
C ARG A 1140 -30.85 35.04 -12.57
N LYS A 1141 -30.57 35.25 -13.87
CA LYS A 1141 -30.30 36.60 -14.40
C LYS A 1141 -31.50 37.54 -14.26
N ARG A 1142 -32.73 37.07 -14.47
CA ARG A 1142 -33.95 37.88 -14.19
C ARG A 1142 -34.15 38.16 -12.71
N ILE A 1143 -34.02 37.16 -11.84
CA ILE A 1143 -34.16 37.35 -10.38
C ILE A 1143 -33.09 38.31 -9.86
N ILE A 1144 -31.85 38.19 -10.34
CA ILE A 1144 -30.77 39.14 -10.02
C ILE A 1144 -31.11 40.52 -10.57
N HIS A 1145 -31.61 40.64 -11.82
CA HIS A 1145 -31.99 41.92 -12.42
C HIS A 1145 -33.15 42.61 -11.69
N ASP A 1146 -34.20 41.87 -11.32
CA ASP A 1146 -35.39 42.35 -10.60
C ASP A 1146 -35.04 42.72 -9.14
N SER A 1147 -34.15 41.94 -8.50
CA SER A 1147 -33.62 42.26 -7.17
C SER A 1147 -32.70 43.49 -7.21
N PHE A 1148 -31.92 43.67 -8.29
CA PHE A 1148 -31.08 44.84 -8.48
C PHE A 1148 -31.91 46.09 -8.78
N THR A 1149 -33.00 45.97 -9.54
CA THR A 1149 -33.91 47.11 -9.80
C THR A 1149 -34.73 47.48 -8.56
N SER A 1150 -35.13 46.52 -7.72
CA SER A 1150 -35.80 46.84 -6.45
C SER A 1150 -34.84 47.49 -5.43
N LEU A 1151 -33.56 47.07 -5.39
CA LEU A 1151 -32.52 47.68 -4.55
C LEU A 1151 -32.15 49.09 -5.00
N VAL A 1152 -32.00 49.32 -6.31
CA VAL A 1152 -31.71 50.65 -6.87
C VAL A 1152 -32.90 51.60 -6.71
N SER A 1153 -34.14 51.11 -6.77
CA SER A 1153 -35.33 51.93 -6.49
C SER A 1153 -35.41 52.33 -5.01
N ALA A 1154 -34.96 51.46 -4.09
CA ALA A 1154 -34.95 51.73 -2.65
C ALA A 1154 -33.79 52.65 -2.19
N GLU A 1155 -32.67 52.69 -2.92
CA GLU A 1155 -31.55 53.61 -2.64
C GLU A 1155 -31.77 55.04 -3.15
N VAL A 1156 -32.60 55.22 -4.20
CA VAL A 1156 -32.93 56.56 -4.72
C VAL A 1156 -33.97 57.29 -3.86
N GLU A 1157 -34.82 56.59 -3.12
CA GLU A 1157 -35.78 57.22 -2.18
C GLU A 1157 -35.16 57.59 -0.80
N ASN A 1158 -34.02 57.00 -0.43
CA ASN A 1158 -33.39 57.23 0.89
C ASN A 1158 -32.31 58.33 0.93
N THR A 1159 -32.02 59.00 -0.20
CA THR A 1159 -31.00 60.07 -0.26
C THR A 1159 -31.55 61.49 -0.20
N SER A 1160 -32.85 61.69 0.07
CA SER A 1160 -33.46 63.04 0.17
C SER A 1160 -33.78 63.56 1.57
N PHE A 1161 -33.31 62.92 2.66
CA PHE A 1161 -33.48 63.44 4.03
C PHE A 1161 -32.23 63.24 4.90
N ALA A 1162 -31.26 64.14 4.75
CA ALA A 1162 -30.29 64.49 5.78
C ALA A 1162 -29.68 65.89 5.48
N SER A 1163 -30.40 66.92 5.92
CA SER A 1163 -29.90 68.27 6.21
C SER A 1163 -30.28 68.61 7.66
#